data_AF-A0A2K9BNW2-F1
#
_entry.id   AF-A0A2K9BNW2-F1
#
_cell.length_a   1.000
_cell.length_b   1.000
_cell.length_c   1.000
_cell.angle_alpha   90.00
_cell.angle_beta   90.00
_cell.angle_gamma   90.00
#
_symmetry.space_group_name_H-M   'P 1'
#
loop_
_entity.id
_entity.type
_entity.pdbx_description
1 polymer ?
#
loop_
_entity_poly.entity_id
_entity_poly.type
_entity_poly.pdbx_seq_one_letter_code
_entity_poly.pdbx_strand_id
1 'polypeptide(L)'
;MTAPAMTLQTSFALDLLTDIAAPLSAQAFYRMFAPVFGDDLPKASYRQLQEALRSGTLSPPVHRINAQVQGKASYDNATRVIDLHPQVIDAALQRPNAACELATILLHEFGHHLDNVLRQDLARCADDGCLLDAEHEEGARFAYLFGCVVAGRRGMHEVARLHHAGQISLLQVYPPMLRGFIRNNQDQAAQFADTSHGSREGFSAGSGDPRHPERSWGHQSIDEDLKLAGFTEKQRQAIYFGNWLRDYSQVIDPKLVRAADAPDDFPAKLSREVLTQLVDLLALRHFPGLQGTPEERDRYRVTPQMLGVYRPSEHIDNPYNPNPDAADPRNIDSDFEAPIREDDPLLQVDPQTSIKRYISTSVDYMCARLSDAMVMGPSAEGLREFGAALHVLEDYFAHSNYAELSLRKQGHADVLTWTAPADCKHEWPIVTGMFAGSDVIASLAEPMAKALFPTSAGFETITPGIRSDSELALLILLHDHPDPKWQEYLKTSLEVRDTLADIPGFNGVRLVSWMLGSPLRGATDLTKLGYQAILNLIGNSVDDVQTLIGGNPMLTGSTNPTHSQLAKDHDVHPLHTLATLMARVAVRNVGFAMYKHWQGGRLLNPVKVARSYFTHPNDSDWQDELVSVWAGEHPDKIKDASDAAIFEALHHEYAPRVDQSAWERLKKLFD
;
A
#
# COMPACT_ATOMS: atom_id res chain seq x y z
N MET A 1 22.12 50.24 -24.06
CA MET A 1 20.85 50.64 -23.42
C MET A 1 20.29 49.40 -22.77
N THR A 2 20.32 49.32 -21.45
CA THR A 2 19.70 48.23 -20.68
C THR A 2 18.19 48.30 -20.88
N ALA A 3 17.55 47.19 -21.27
CA ALA A 3 16.09 47.12 -21.34
C ALA A 3 15.51 47.54 -19.98
N PRO A 4 14.40 48.31 -19.94
CA PRO A 4 13.80 48.73 -18.68
C PRO A 4 13.43 47.51 -17.85
N ALA A 5 13.92 47.47 -16.60
CA ALA A 5 13.66 46.36 -15.68
C ALA A 5 12.15 46.23 -15.45
N MET A 6 11.62 45.05 -15.71
CA MET A 6 10.23 44.70 -15.45
C MET A 6 10.08 44.39 -13.96
N THR A 7 9.10 44.97 -13.28
CA THR A 7 8.82 44.69 -11.87
C THR A 7 7.39 44.22 -11.68
N LEU A 8 7.24 43.17 -10.85
CA LEU A 8 5.95 42.62 -10.47
C LEU A 8 5.59 43.08 -9.06
N GLN A 9 4.42 43.69 -8.90
CA GLN A 9 3.86 44.01 -7.60
C GLN A 9 2.61 43.16 -7.37
N THR A 10 2.58 42.39 -6.28
CA THR A 10 1.41 41.60 -5.91
C THR A 10 1.26 41.54 -4.38
N SER A 11 0.01 41.59 -3.93
CA SER A 11 -0.43 41.29 -2.57
C SER A 11 -1.45 40.14 -2.56
N PHE A 12 -1.64 39.47 -3.70
CA PHE A 12 -2.77 38.56 -3.97
C PHE A 12 -2.95 37.46 -2.91
N ALA A 13 -1.87 36.73 -2.60
CA ALA A 13 -1.93 35.63 -1.63
C ALA A 13 -2.13 36.13 -0.19
N LEU A 14 -1.48 37.26 0.16
CA LEU A 14 -1.60 37.88 1.49
C LEU A 14 -2.99 38.46 1.74
N ASP A 15 -3.54 39.22 0.79
CA ASP A 15 -4.86 39.82 0.88
C ASP A 15 -5.92 38.73 1.01
N LEU A 16 -5.78 37.68 0.19
CA LEU A 16 -6.71 36.55 0.20
C LEU A 16 -6.66 35.78 1.52
N LEU A 17 -5.47 35.53 2.08
CA LEU A 17 -5.32 34.92 3.39
C LEU A 17 -5.88 35.81 4.50
N THR A 18 -5.63 37.11 4.45
CA THR A 18 -6.10 38.10 5.44
C THR A 18 -7.62 38.15 5.48
N ASP A 19 -8.26 38.21 4.31
CA ASP A 19 -9.72 38.20 4.20
C ASP A 19 -10.34 36.91 4.78
N ILE A 20 -9.68 35.77 4.55
CA ILE A 20 -10.13 34.47 5.08
C ILE A 20 -9.92 34.39 6.59
N ALA A 21 -8.82 34.94 7.10
CA ALA A 21 -8.45 34.90 8.51
C ALA A 21 -9.34 35.81 9.38
N ALA A 22 -9.77 36.95 8.84
CA ALA A 22 -10.52 37.98 9.55
C ALA A 22 -11.78 37.46 10.26
N PRO A 23 -12.72 36.73 9.62
CA PRO A 23 -13.95 36.27 10.25
C PRO A 23 -13.79 35.02 11.16
N LEU A 24 -12.64 34.36 11.17
CA LEU A 24 -12.47 33.07 11.85
C LEU A 24 -12.15 33.23 13.35
N SER A 25 -12.70 32.37 14.20
CA SER A 25 -12.20 32.25 15.58
C SER A 25 -10.78 31.67 15.59
N ALA A 26 -10.00 31.89 16.65
CA ALA A 26 -8.65 31.32 16.77
C ALA A 26 -8.62 29.79 16.63
N GLN A 27 -9.69 29.12 17.09
CA GLN A 27 -9.83 27.69 16.95
C GLN A 27 -10.20 27.26 15.52
N ALA A 28 -11.04 28.03 14.82
CA ALA A 28 -11.38 27.77 13.42
C ALA A 28 -10.18 27.98 12.49
N PHE A 29 -9.41 29.04 12.74
CA PHE A 29 -8.17 29.33 12.02
C PHE A 29 -7.15 28.20 12.17
N TYR A 30 -6.87 27.76 13.41
CA TYR A 30 -5.99 26.63 13.66
C TYR A 30 -6.44 25.35 12.94
N ARG A 31 -7.72 24.96 13.05
CA ARG A 31 -8.20 23.70 12.44
C ARG A 31 -8.24 23.75 10.91
N MET A 32 -8.20 24.92 10.30
CA MET A 32 -8.14 25.07 8.85
C MET A 32 -6.72 25.00 8.29
N PHE A 33 -5.72 25.50 9.03
CA PHE A 33 -4.34 25.62 8.55
C PHE A 33 -3.36 24.59 9.12
N ALA A 34 -3.65 23.96 10.26
CA ALA A 34 -2.83 22.86 10.78
C ALA A 34 -2.74 21.66 9.81
N PRO A 35 -3.82 21.28 9.08
CA PRO A 35 -3.70 20.25 8.03
C PRO A 35 -2.88 20.69 6.81
N VAL A 36 -2.46 21.94 6.69
CA VAL A 36 -1.59 22.39 5.59
C VAL A 36 -0.14 22.43 6.05
N PHE A 37 0.10 22.99 7.24
CA PHE A 37 1.44 23.28 7.76
C PHE A 37 1.90 22.33 8.88
N GLY A 38 1.11 21.32 9.25
CA GLY A 38 1.47 20.32 10.25
C GLY A 38 0.79 20.50 11.62
N ASP A 39 0.49 19.38 12.29
CA ASP A 39 -0.01 19.38 13.68
C ASP A 39 1.12 19.39 14.72
N ASP A 40 2.38 19.34 14.26
CA ASP A 40 3.61 19.41 15.08
C ASP A 40 3.86 20.81 15.65
N LEU A 41 3.30 21.85 15.04
CA LEU A 41 3.44 23.24 15.47
C LEU A 41 2.54 23.58 16.68
N PRO A 42 3.05 24.34 17.67
CA PRO A 42 2.23 24.80 18.79
C PRO A 42 0.99 25.58 18.34
N LYS A 43 -0.18 25.30 18.94
CA LYS A 43 -1.43 26.04 18.66
C LYS A 43 -1.30 27.56 18.86
N ALA A 44 -0.36 27.99 19.70
CA ALA A 44 -0.06 29.39 19.92
C ALA A 44 0.53 30.07 18.66
N SER A 45 1.31 29.35 17.83
CA SER A 45 1.93 29.87 16.62
C SER A 45 0.87 30.26 15.57
N TYR A 46 -0.15 29.42 15.38
CA TYR A 46 -1.30 29.76 14.52
C TYR A 46 -2.11 30.94 15.03
N ARG A 47 -2.24 31.08 16.36
CA ARG A 47 -2.91 32.25 16.95
C ARG A 47 -2.12 33.53 16.69
N GLN A 48 -0.80 33.49 16.83
CA GLN A 48 0.09 34.62 16.53
C GLN A 48 0.07 34.97 15.05
N LEU A 49 0.06 33.98 14.15
CA LEU A 49 -0.11 34.19 12.71
C LEU A 49 -1.43 34.90 12.40
N GLN A 50 -2.54 34.45 13.00
CA GLN A 50 -3.84 35.08 12.82
C GLN A 50 -3.86 36.54 13.30
N GLU A 51 -3.22 36.82 14.43
CA GLU A 51 -3.11 38.18 14.96
C GLU A 51 -2.27 39.06 14.02
N ALA A 52 -1.13 38.55 13.52
CA ALA A 52 -0.27 39.27 12.59
C ALA A 52 -0.97 39.59 11.26
N LEU A 53 -1.87 38.72 10.79
CA LEU A 53 -2.72 38.98 9.63
C LEU A 53 -3.75 40.08 9.92
N ARG A 54 -4.38 40.07 11.10
CA ARG A 54 -5.39 41.06 11.49
C ARG A 54 -4.82 42.45 11.76
N SER A 55 -3.64 42.50 12.35
CA SER A 55 -2.92 43.74 12.66
C SER A 55 -2.15 44.29 11.45
N GLY A 56 -2.02 43.51 10.37
CA GLY A 56 -1.23 43.86 9.20
C GLY A 56 0.28 43.87 9.46
N THR A 57 0.75 43.14 10.48
CA THR A 57 2.19 43.07 10.83
C THR A 57 2.92 41.89 10.20
N LEU A 58 2.22 41.01 9.46
CA LEU A 58 2.86 39.94 8.70
C LEU A 58 3.69 40.54 7.55
N SER A 59 4.98 40.22 7.50
CA SER A 59 5.86 40.69 6.44
C SER A 59 5.60 39.91 5.15
N PRO A 60 5.21 40.54 4.03
CA PRO A 60 5.05 39.82 2.76
C PRO A 60 6.40 39.38 2.19
N PRO A 61 6.44 38.32 1.36
CA PRO A 61 7.64 37.98 0.61
C PRO A 61 7.92 39.02 -0.48
N VAL A 62 9.19 39.18 -0.83
CA VAL A 62 9.61 40.03 -1.94
C VAL A 62 9.49 39.24 -3.24
N HIS A 63 8.86 39.81 -4.27
CA HIS A 63 8.72 39.17 -5.57
C HIS A 63 9.77 39.72 -6.55
N ARG A 64 10.52 38.82 -7.20
CA ARG A 64 11.58 39.20 -8.14
C ARG A 64 11.45 38.41 -9.44
N ILE A 65 11.64 39.08 -10.58
CA ILE A 65 11.72 38.42 -11.87
C ILE A 65 13.18 38.03 -12.12
N ASN A 66 13.46 36.73 -12.20
CA ASN A 66 14.81 36.20 -12.30
C ASN A 66 14.91 35.13 -13.40
N ALA A 67 15.72 35.40 -14.43
CA ALA A 67 15.91 34.46 -15.55
C ALA A 67 16.77 33.24 -15.20
N GLN A 68 17.39 33.21 -14.02
CA GLN A 68 18.25 32.11 -13.56
C GLN A 68 17.54 31.14 -12.61
N VAL A 69 16.25 31.37 -12.30
CA VAL A 69 15.48 30.44 -11.46
C VAL A 69 15.30 29.09 -12.18
N GLN A 70 15.52 27.99 -11.46
CA GLN A 70 15.25 26.65 -12.00
C GLN A 70 13.73 26.40 -11.97
N GLY A 71 13.14 26.06 -13.11
CA GLY A 71 11.69 25.88 -13.23
C GLY A 71 10.93 27.18 -13.45
N LYS A 72 9.67 27.23 -13.00
CA LYS A 72 8.77 28.37 -13.22
C LYS A 72 8.87 29.44 -12.11
N ALA A 73 9.13 29.01 -10.89
CA ALA A 73 9.33 29.85 -9.72
C ALA A 73 10.10 29.08 -8.63
N SER A 74 10.58 29.81 -7.63
CA SER A 74 11.12 29.22 -6.39
C SER A 74 11.03 30.22 -5.24
N TYR A 75 10.82 29.72 -4.03
CA TYR A 75 10.94 30.47 -2.79
C TYR A 75 12.27 30.20 -2.07
N ASP A 76 12.94 31.27 -1.64
CA ASP A 76 14.17 31.19 -0.84
C ASP A 76 13.87 31.46 0.63
N ASN A 77 14.02 30.42 1.46
CA ASN A 77 13.80 30.47 2.91
C ASN A 77 14.69 31.49 3.64
N ALA A 78 15.93 31.71 3.18
CA ALA A 78 16.89 32.60 3.82
C ALA A 78 16.63 34.08 3.47
N THR A 79 16.29 34.36 2.21
CA THR A 79 16.09 35.73 1.74
C THR A 79 14.64 36.18 1.71
N ARG A 80 13.68 35.26 1.90
CA ARG A 80 12.21 35.46 1.79
C ARG A 80 11.78 36.06 0.46
N VAL A 81 12.45 35.62 -0.60
CA VAL A 81 12.21 36.08 -1.98
C VAL A 81 11.50 34.97 -2.75
N ILE A 82 10.42 35.34 -3.45
CA ILE A 82 9.80 34.51 -4.49
C ILE A 82 10.40 34.97 -5.83
N ASP A 83 11.22 34.11 -6.43
CA ASP A 83 11.78 34.31 -7.77
C ASP A 83 10.84 33.72 -8.82
N LEU A 84 10.48 34.52 -9.83
CA LEU A 84 9.59 34.14 -10.94
C LEU A 84 10.35 34.17 -12.26
N HIS A 85 10.20 33.11 -13.05
CA HIS A 85 10.83 33.06 -14.37
C HIS A 85 10.11 34.04 -15.33
N PRO A 86 10.82 34.87 -16.13
CA PRO A 86 10.22 35.85 -17.03
C PRO A 86 9.14 35.29 -17.97
N GLN A 87 9.33 34.05 -18.43
CA GLN A 87 8.38 33.37 -19.33
C GLN A 87 6.98 33.17 -18.72
N VAL A 88 6.88 33.03 -17.39
CA VAL A 88 5.58 32.90 -16.70
C VAL A 88 4.81 34.21 -16.79
N ILE A 89 5.51 35.34 -16.65
CA ILE A 89 4.94 36.68 -16.75
C ILE A 89 4.53 36.99 -18.20
N ASP A 90 5.41 36.69 -19.15
CA ASP A 90 5.13 36.88 -20.59
C ASP A 90 3.93 36.05 -21.04
N ALA A 91 3.80 34.81 -20.56
CA ALA A 91 2.66 33.96 -20.84
C ALA A 91 1.36 34.49 -20.22
N ALA A 92 1.41 34.95 -18.95
CA ALA A 92 0.27 35.48 -18.23
C ALA A 92 -0.32 36.75 -18.87
N LEU A 93 0.52 37.59 -19.50
CA LEU A 93 0.07 38.77 -20.25
C LEU A 93 -0.71 38.41 -21.53
N GLN A 94 -0.46 37.23 -22.10
CA GLN A 94 -0.99 36.86 -23.41
C GLN A 94 -2.22 35.95 -23.34
N ARG A 95 -2.36 35.15 -22.27
CA ARG A 95 -3.38 34.08 -22.19
C ARG A 95 -4.06 34.05 -20.82
N PRO A 96 -5.41 34.04 -20.77
CA PRO A 96 -6.15 33.92 -19.50
C PRO A 96 -5.80 32.68 -18.68
N ASN A 97 -5.55 31.53 -19.31
CA ASN A 97 -5.13 30.31 -18.60
C ASN A 97 -3.75 30.45 -17.94
N ALA A 98 -2.83 31.20 -18.55
CA ALA A 98 -1.51 31.45 -17.99
C ALA A 98 -1.55 32.47 -16.84
N ALA A 99 -2.57 33.34 -16.80
CA ALA A 99 -2.82 34.17 -15.62
C ALA A 99 -3.29 33.32 -14.41
N CYS A 100 -4.08 32.27 -14.63
CA CYS A 100 -4.41 31.29 -13.59
C CYS A 100 -3.19 30.49 -13.13
N GLU A 101 -2.30 30.16 -14.05
CA GLU A 101 -1.01 29.50 -13.75
C GLU A 101 -0.13 30.37 -12.85
N LEU A 102 0.06 31.65 -13.21
CA LEU A 102 0.78 32.60 -12.37
C LEU A 102 0.13 32.76 -10.98
N ALA A 103 -1.19 32.84 -10.90
CA ALA A 103 -1.89 32.91 -9.62
C ALA A 103 -1.69 31.66 -8.76
N THR A 104 -1.65 30.47 -9.39
CA THR A 104 -1.41 29.20 -8.71
C THR A 104 0.02 29.13 -8.17
N ILE A 105 1.00 29.54 -8.98
CA ILE A 105 2.41 29.64 -8.59
C ILE A 105 2.57 30.60 -7.41
N LEU A 106 1.98 31.79 -7.48
CA LEU A 106 2.05 32.77 -6.39
C LEU A 106 1.44 32.26 -5.08
N LEU A 107 0.37 31.46 -5.15
CA LEU A 107 -0.20 30.83 -3.96
C LEU A 107 0.71 29.72 -3.43
N HIS A 108 1.26 28.89 -4.30
CA HIS A 108 2.15 27.79 -3.94
C HIS A 108 3.41 28.30 -3.21
N GLU A 109 4.14 29.23 -3.80
CA GLU A 109 5.35 29.81 -3.20
C GLU A 109 5.06 30.60 -1.92
N PHE A 110 3.86 31.18 -1.81
CA PHE A 110 3.42 31.84 -0.58
C PHE A 110 3.09 30.84 0.54
N GLY A 111 2.71 29.61 0.20
CA GLY A 111 2.59 28.50 1.16
C GLY A 111 3.91 28.22 1.86
N HIS A 112 4.99 28.02 1.10
CA HIS A 112 6.35 27.87 1.65
C HIS A 112 6.76 29.07 2.52
N HIS A 113 6.40 30.29 2.09
CA HIS A 113 6.69 31.48 2.90
C HIS A 113 6.02 31.46 4.27
N LEU A 114 4.76 31.04 4.34
CA LEU A 114 4.03 30.97 5.60
C LEU A 114 4.54 29.86 6.51
N ASP A 115 4.92 28.73 5.95
CA ASP A 115 5.53 27.64 6.72
C ASP A 115 6.85 28.11 7.36
N ASN A 116 7.70 28.76 6.57
CA ASN A 116 8.94 29.36 7.06
C ASN A 116 8.69 30.36 8.20
N VAL A 117 7.69 31.24 8.08
CA VAL A 117 7.30 32.17 9.15
C VAL A 117 6.78 31.43 10.38
N LEU A 118 5.94 30.41 10.20
CA LEU A 118 5.40 29.62 11.31
C LEU A 118 6.52 28.91 12.08
N ARG A 119 7.46 28.28 11.38
CA ARG A 119 8.52 27.46 11.98
C ARG A 119 9.67 28.28 12.56
N GLN A 120 10.10 29.33 11.86
CA GLN A 120 11.26 30.13 12.26
C GLN A 120 10.90 31.31 13.17
N ASP A 121 9.83 32.04 12.86
CA ASP A 121 9.51 33.28 13.57
C ASP A 121 8.56 33.07 14.74
N LEU A 122 7.55 32.21 14.56
CA LEU A 122 6.42 32.09 15.49
C LEU A 122 6.53 30.90 16.45
N ALA A 123 6.97 29.74 15.98
CA ALA A 123 7.16 28.54 16.80
C ALA A 123 8.59 28.37 17.33
N ARG A 124 9.60 28.98 16.68
CA ARG A 124 11.03 28.80 17.02
C ARG A 124 11.40 27.31 17.17
N CYS A 125 11.11 26.50 16.16
CA CYS A 125 11.22 25.03 16.23
C CYS A 125 12.60 24.48 16.67
N ALA A 126 13.68 25.24 16.47
CA ALA A 126 15.02 24.90 16.97
C ALA A 126 15.09 24.77 18.51
N ASP A 127 14.22 25.47 19.23
CA ASP A 127 14.13 25.44 20.70
C ASP A 127 12.98 24.54 21.19
N ASP A 128 11.89 24.44 20.43
CA ASP A 128 10.63 23.78 20.82
C ASP A 128 10.47 22.33 20.29
N GLY A 129 11.42 21.83 19.48
CA GLY A 129 11.48 20.42 19.05
C GLY A 129 10.49 20.02 17.95
N CYS A 130 9.90 20.98 17.22
CA CYS A 130 9.11 20.73 16.01
C CYS A 130 9.98 20.56 14.76
N LEU A 131 9.41 20.01 13.67
CA LEU A 131 10.15 19.79 12.42
C LEU A 131 10.57 21.13 11.81
N LEU A 132 11.70 21.14 11.11
CA LEU A 132 12.21 22.33 10.42
C LEU A 132 11.43 22.65 9.14
N ASP A 133 10.64 21.70 8.67
CA ASP A 133 9.79 21.79 7.49
C ASP A 133 8.55 20.89 7.66
N ALA A 134 7.51 21.13 6.87
CA ALA A 134 6.32 20.27 6.87
C ALA A 134 6.63 18.90 6.26
N GLU A 135 5.96 17.84 6.74
CA GLU A 135 6.18 16.46 6.23
C GLU A 135 5.74 16.26 4.75
N HIS A 136 5.04 17.23 4.16
CA HIS A 136 4.46 17.16 2.82
C HIS A 136 4.57 18.52 2.14
N GLU A 137 4.43 18.57 0.81
CA GLU A 137 4.53 19.81 0.02
C GLU A 137 3.37 20.77 0.35
N GLU A 138 3.66 21.72 1.23
CA GLU A 138 2.73 22.63 1.87
C GLU A 138 2.30 23.79 0.94
N GLY A 139 3.11 24.11 -0.07
CA GLY A 139 2.80 25.04 -1.14
C GLY A 139 1.59 24.58 -1.96
N ALA A 140 1.57 23.35 -2.47
CA ALA A 140 0.44 22.78 -3.20
C ALA A 140 -0.79 22.65 -2.32
N ARG A 141 -0.63 22.18 -1.07
CA ARG A 141 -1.75 22.07 -0.11
C ARG A 141 -2.38 23.43 0.18
N PHE A 142 -1.54 24.45 0.34
CA PHE A 142 -1.99 25.83 0.50
C PHE A 142 -2.72 26.31 -0.76
N ALA A 143 -2.12 26.21 -1.94
CA ALA A 143 -2.75 26.64 -3.20
C ALA A 143 -4.11 25.93 -3.44
N TYR A 144 -4.20 24.64 -3.14
CA TYR A 144 -5.42 23.85 -3.25
C TYR A 144 -6.52 24.30 -2.27
N LEU A 145 -6.18 24.54 -1.00
CA LEU A 145 -7.10 25.07 0.01
C LEU A 145 -7.75 26.38 -0.47
N PHE A 146 -6.95 27.27 -1.06
CA PHE A 146 -7.44 28.56 -1.56
C PHE A 146 -8.28 28.44 -2.83
N GLY A 147 -7.95 27.52 -3.73
CA GLY A 147 -8.79 27.20 -4.90
C GLY A 147 -10.22 26.79 -4.50
N CYS A 148 -10.39 26.21 -3.32
CA CYS A 148 -11.71 25.85 -2.77
C CYS A 148 -12.45 27.04 -2.14
N VAL A 149 -11.76 27.97 -1.47
CA VAL A 149 -12.38 29.11 -0.76
C VAL A 149 -12.71 30.28 -1.71
N VAL A 150 -11.92 30.47 -2.76
CA VAL A 150 -12.09 31.56 -3.76
C VAL A 150 -13.37 31.40 -4.60
N ALA A 151 -13.97 30.20 -4.63
CA ALA A 151 -15.17 29.86 -5.40
C ALA A 151 -16.43 30.67 -5.04
N GLY A 152 -16.48 31.27 -3.84
CA GLY A 152 -17.63 32.05 -3.37
C GLY A 152 -17.63 33.53 -3.77
N ARG A 153 -16.55 34.03 -4.40
CA ARG A 153 -16.38 35.46 -4.69
C ARG A 153 -16.86 35.81 -6.11
N ARG A 154 -17.50 36.97 -6.26
CA ARG A 154 -18.02 37.49 -7.55
C ARG A 154 -17.07 38.55 -8.11
N GLY A 155 -16.77 38.47 -9.40
CA GLY A 155 -15.96 39.46 -10.12
C GLY A 155 -14.57 38.95 -10.52
N MET A 156 -13.80 39.79 -11.20
CA MET A 156 -12.39 39.53 -11.53
C MET A 156 -11.51 39.87 -10.34
N HIS A 157 -10.52 39.02 -10.04
CA HIS A 157 -9.57 39.22 -8.95
C HIS A 157 -8.22 39.67 -9.49
N GLU A 158 -7.67 40.74 -8.92
CA GLU A 158 -6.33 41.21 -9.23
C GLU A 158 -5.28 40.24 -8.68
N VAL A 159 -4.43 39.72 -9.56
CA VAL A 159 -3.33 38.81 -9.21
C VAL A 159 -2.02 39.57 -9.07
N ALA A 160 -1.74 40.49 -10.00
CA ALA A 160 -0.53 41.32 -9.94
C ALA A 160 -0.64 42.57 -10.84
N ARG A 161 0.18 43.58 -10.52
CA ARG A 161 0.47 44.73 -11.37
C ARG A 161 1.88 44.61 -11.90
N LEU A 162 2.02 44.69 -13.22
CA LEU A 162 3.31 44.66 -13.89
C LEU A 162 3.70 46.08 -14.33
N HIS A 163 4.87 46.53 -13.92
CA HIS A 163 5.43 47.80 -14.35
C HIS A 163 6.54 47.54 -15.37
N HIS A 164 6.36 48.03 -16.59
CA HIS A 164 7.36 47.92 -17.65
C HIS A 164 7.36 49.18 -18.51
N ALA A 165 8.53 49.81 -18.69
CA ALA A 165 8.71 50.99 -19.53
C ALA A 165 7.71 52.16 -19.26
N GLY A 166 7.27 52.33 -18.00
CA GLY A 166 6.30 53.37 -17.61
C GLY A 166 4.83 53.02 -17.86
N GLN A 167 4.54 51.82 -18.36
CA GLN A 167 3.19 51.27 -18.49
C GLN A 167 2.87 50.31 -17.33
N ILE A 168 1.61 50.30 -16.90
CA ILE A 168 1.09 49.40 -15.87
C ILE A 168 0.12 48.41 -16.53
N SER A 169 0.44 47.13 -16.48
CA SER A 169 -0.44 46.05 -16.93
C SER A 169 -1.06 45.35 -15.74
N LEU A 170 -2.39 45.21 -15.73
CA LEU A 170 -3.14 44.57 -14.66
C LEU A 170 -3.43 43.11 -15.04
N LEU A 171 -2.95 42.15 -14.23
CA LEU A 171 -3.25 40.74 -14.39
C LEU A 171 -4.42 40.37 -13.48
N GLN A 172 -5.49 39.84 -14.09
CA GLN A 172 -6.69 39.44 -13.35
C GLN A 172 -7.13 38.03 -13.73
N VAL A 173 -7.75 37.34 -12.77
CA VAL A 173 -8.29 35.99 -12.96
C VAL A 173 -9.75 35.92 -12.54
N TYR A 174 -10.50 35.06 -13.24
CA TYR A 174 -11.87 34.74 -12.89
C TYR A 174 -11.90 33.56 -11.89
N PRO A 175 -12.47 33.72 -10.67
CA PRO A 175 -12.42 32.73 -9.59
C PRO A 175 -12.81 31.29 -9.98
N PRO A 176 -13.89 31.05 -10.75
CA PRO A 176 -14.22 29.69 -11.18
C PRO A 176 -13.19 29.07 -12.13
N MET A 177 -12.55 29.89 -12.97
CA MET A 177 -11.51 29.43 -13.91
C MET A 177 -10.21 29.11 -13.16
N LEU A 178 -9.84 29.94 -12.17
CA LEU A 178 -8.70 29.67 -11.29
C LEU A 178 -8.92 28.38 -10.49
N ARG A 179 -10.12 28.16 -9.96
CA ARG A 179 -10.47 26.91 -9.26
C ARG A 179 -10.30 25.69 -10.16
N GLY A 180 -10.84 25.74 -11.38
CA GLY A 180 -10.68 24.65 -12.35
C GLY A 180 -9.21 24.37 -12.67
N PHE A 181 -8.41 25.43 -12.78
CA PHE A 181 -6.98 25.31 -13.05
C PHE A 181 -6.21 24.68 -11.89
N ILE A 182 -6.42 25.16 -10.65
CA ILE A 182 -5.78 24.61 -9.44
C ILE A 182 -6.15 23.13 -9.27
N ARG A 183 -7.42 22.76 -9.41
CA ARG A 183 -7.85 21.35 -9.28
C ARG A 183 -7.20 20.40 -10.29
N ASN A 184 -6.90 20.89 -11.49
CA ASN A 184 -6.35 20.07 -12.57
C ASN A 184 -4.81 20.03 -12.58
N ASN A 185 -4.13 20.96 -11.90
CA ASN A 185 -2.66 21.08 -11.92
C ASN A 185 -2.00 20.87 -10.56
N GLN A 186 -2.78 20.84 -9.48
CA GLN A 186 -2.35 20.62 -8.10
C GLN A 186 -3.18 19.48 -7.48
N ASP A 187 -3.48 18.44 -8.27
CA ASP A 187 -4.22 17.26 -7.81
C ASP A 187 -3.35 16.34 -6.92
N GLN A 188 -3.89 15.20 -6.48
CA GLN A 188 -3.22 14.28 -5.55
C GLN A 188 -1.76 14.02 -5.93
N ALA A 189 -1.46 13.75 -7.20
CA ALA A 189 -0.10 13.44 -7.66
C ALA A 189 0.91 14.58 -7.46
N ALA A 190 0.47 15.85 -7.51
CA ALA A 190 1.33 17.01 -7.27
C ALA A 190 1.50 17.33 -5.78
N GLN A 191 0.49 17.04 -4.95
CA GLN A 191 0.51 17.25 -3.49
C GLN A 191 1.37 16.22 -2.73
N PHE A 192 1.73 15.13 -3.41
CA PHE A 192 2.63 14.07 -2.90
C PHE A 192 4.02 14.13 -3.53
N ALA A 193 4.32 15.16 -4.33
CA ALA A 193 5.64 15.35 -4.92
C ALA A 193 6.59 16.03 -3.92
N ASP A 194 6.91 15.34 -2.84
CA ASP A 194 8.23 15.46 -2.24
C ASP A 194 8.81 14.07 -1.92
N THR A 195 10.12 14.05 -2.10
CA THR A 195 11.15 13.02 -2.08
C THR A 195 11.14 12.08 -0.87
N SER A 196 10.08 11.29 -0.71
CA SER A 196 10.11 10.13 0.18
C SER A 196 10.68 8.91 -0.54
N HIS A 197 11.96 8.68 -0.28
CA HIS A 197 12.63 7.39 -0.49
C HIS A 197 11.87 6.26 0.21
N GLY A 198 11.00 5.57 -0.51
CA GLY A 198 10.46 4.27 -0.15
C GLY A 198 10.51 3.38 -1.37
N SER A 199 11.63 2.68 -1.56
CA SER A 199 11.98 1.96 -2.80
C SER A 199 11.80 0.44 -2.67
N ARG A 200 10.72 -0.04 -2.06
CA ARG A 200 10.57 -1.47 -1.74
C ARG A 200 9.10 -1.89 -1.78
N GLU A 201 8.71 -2.59 -2.83
CA GLU A 201 7.46 -3.33 -2.92
C GLU A 201 7.83 -4.75 -3.39
N GLY A 202 7.55 -5.75 -2.55
CA GLY A 202 7.81 -7.16 -2.86
C GLY A 202 6.68 -7.83 -3.63
N PHE A 203 6.94 -9.08 -4.03
CA PHE A 203 6.01 -10.10 -4.51
C PHE A 203 4.91 -10.33 -3.47
N SER A 204 3.92 -9.47 -3.55
CA SER A 204 2.71 -9.45 -2.77
C SER A 204 1.57 -9.39 -3.78
N ALA A 205 0.33 -9.48 -3.30
CA ALA A 205 -0.82 -9.23 -4.15
C ALA A 205 -0.66 -7.89 -4.91
N GLY A 206 -0.51 -7.94 -6.24
CA GLY A 206 -0.35 -6.80 -7.12
C GLY A 206 0.72 -6.99 -8.20
N SER A 207 1.13 -5.87 -8.81
CA SER A 207 1.97 -5.83 -10.01
C SER A 207 3.49 -5.78 -9.74
N GLY A 208 3.91 -5.52 -8.49
CA GLY A 208 5.27 -5.04 -8.15
C GLY A 208 5.40 -3.51 -8.28
N ASP A 209 6.58 -2.95 -7.97
CA ASP A 209 6.83 -1.49 -7.99
C ASP A 209 6.74 -0.95 -9.43
N PRO A 210 5.74 -0.10 -9.74
CA PRO A 210 5.55 0.45 -11.08
C PRO A 210 6.69 1.37 -11.53
N ARG A 211 7.57 1.82 -10.63
CA ARG A 211 8.76 2.62 -10.93
C ARG A 211 9.96 1.79 -11.37
N HIS A 212 9.95 0.48 -11.06
CA HIS A 212 11.01 -0.47 -11.41
C HIS A 212 10.42 -1.78 -11.99
N PRO A 213 9.64 -1.72 -13.08
CA PRO A 213 8.95 -2.88 -13.66
C PRO A 213 9.88 -3.97 -14.18
N GLU A 214 11.17 -3.66 -14.30
CA GLU A 214 12.25 -4.58 -14.67
C GLU A 214 12.99 -5.21 -13.48
N ARG A 215 12.58 -4.94 -12.24
CA ARG A 215 13.23 -5.46 -11.02
C ARG A 215 12.27 -5.86 -9.90
N SER A 216 11.03 -5.36 -9.90
CA SER A 216 9.99 -5.72 -8.94
C SER A 216 8.78 -6.28 -9.68
N TRP A 217 8.38 -7.48 -9.27
CA TRP A 217 7.25 -8.21 -9.83
C TRP A 217 6.40 -8.74 -8.67
N GLY A 218 5.09 -8.79 -8.88
CA GLY A 218 4.13 -9.52 -8.02
C GLY A 218 3.35 -10.58 -8.81
N HIS A 219 2.52 -11.37 -8.13
CA HIS A 219 1.73 -12.45 -8.76
C HIS A 219 0.94 -11.97 -9.99
N GLN A 220 0.37 -10.76 -9.96
CA GLN A 220 -0.39 -10.20 -11.10
C GLN A 220 0.48 -10.07 -12.36
N SER A 221 1.76 -9.74 -12.19
CA SER A 221 2.70 -9.56 -13.29
C SER A 221 3.13 -10.88 -13.94
N ILE A 222 3.10 -11.99 -13.19
CA ILE A 222 3.33 -13.34 -13.70
C ILE A 222 2.12 -13.79 -14.51
N ASP A 223 0.91 -13.59 -13.98
CA ASP A 223 -0.34 -13.94 -14.67
C ASP A 223 -0.54 -13.15 -15.98
N GLU A 224 0.08 -11.98 -16.13
CA GLU A 224 0.10 -11.26 -17.40
C GLU A 224 0.78 -12.04 -18.54
N ASP A 225 1.65 -13.03 -18.24
CA ASP A 225 2.22 -13.92 -19.27
C ASP A 225 1.17 -14.86 -19.87
N LEU A 226 0.02 -15.07 -19.21
CA LEU A 226 -1.09 -15.86 -19.75
C LEU A 226 -1.69 -15.24 -21.02
N LYS A 227 -1.42 -13.95 -21.31
CA LYS A 227 -1.80 -13.34 -22.60
C LYS A 227 -1.13 -14.04 -23.77
N LEU A 228 0.07 -14.59 -23.57
CA LEU A 228 0.82 -15.33 -24.59
C LEU A 228 0.13 -16.66 -24.93
N ALA A 229 -0.63 -17.24 -23.98
CA ALA A 229 -1.44 -18.43 -24.21
C ALA A 229 -2.75 -18.15 -24.96
N GLY A 230 -3.21 -16.89 -24.96
CA GLY A 230 -4.44 -16.46 -25.63
C GLY A 230 -5.57 -16.04 -24.67
N PHE A 231 -5.31 -15.95 -23.37
CA PHE A 231 -6.30 -15.47 -22.40
C PHE A 231 -6.59 -13.98 -22.58
N THR A 232 -7.88 -13.63 -22.64
CA THR A 232 -8.35 -12.23 -22.66
C THR A 232 -8.04 -11.52 -21.34
N GLU A 233 -8.00 -10.19 -21.34
CA GLU A 233 -7.75 -9.39 -20.13
C GLU A 233 -8.70 -9.74 -18.98
N LYS A 234 -10.00 -9.85 -19.27
CA LYS A 234 -11.00 -10.25 -18.28
C LYS A 234 -10.76 -11.66 -17.72
N GLN A 235 -10.31 -12.60 -18.55
CA GLN A 235 -9.95 -13.94 -18.07
C GLN A 235 -8.70 -13.92 -17.20
N ARG A 236 -7.68 -13.13 -17.56
CA ARG A 236 -6.48 -12.99 -16.72
C ARG A 236 -6.80 -12.35 -15.38
N GLN A 237 -7.65 -11.32 -15.34
CA GLN A 237 -8.14 -10.75 -14.08
C GLN A 237 -8.88 -11.79 -13.23
N ALA A 238 -9.71 -12.65 -13.85
CA ALA A 238 -10.45 -13.70 -13.13
C ALA A 238 -9.55 -14.85 -12.63
N ILE A 239 -8.51 -15.19 -13.38
CA ILE A 239 -7.47 -16.12 -12.94
C ILE A 239 -6.70 -15.51 -11.78
N TYR A 240 -6.24 -14.27 -11.95
CA TYR A 240 -5.52 -13.56 -10.91
C TYR A 240 -6.35 -13.36 -9.63
N PHE A 241 -7.67 -13.15 -9.75
CA PHE A 241 -8.57 -13.13 -8.60
C PHE A 241 -8.50 -14.43 -7.77
N GLY A 242 -8.40 -15.60 -8.42
CA GLY A 242 -8.23 -16.87 -7.73
C GLY A 242 -6.87 -17.02 -7.02
N ASN A 243 -5.80 -16.53 -7.66
CA ASN A 243 -4.45 -16.48 -7.07
C ASN A 243 -4.44 -15.52 -5.86
N TRP A 244 -4.91 -14.30 -6.05
CA TRP A 244 -5.08 -13.26 -5.03
C TRP A 244 -5.90 -13.72 -3.81
N LEU A 245 -6.92 -14.55 -4.01
CA LEU A 245 -7.68 -15.12 -2.91
C LEU A 245 -6.88 -16.10 -2.05
N ARG A 246 -5.81 -16.72 -2.59
CA ARG A 246 -4.91 -17.54 -1.79
C ARG A 246 -4.00 -16.67 -0.96
N ASP A 247 -3.37 -15.64 -1.54
CA ASP A 247 -2.61 -14.63 -0.79
C ASP A 247 -3.44 -14.12 0.42
N TYR A 248 -4.64 -13.60 0.15
CA TYR A 248 -5.49 -13.03 1.20
C TYR A 248 -6.10 -14.06 2.16
N SER A 249 -6.04 -15.36 1.87
CA SER A 249 -6.46 -16.37 2.86
C SER A 249 -5.56 -16.39 4.10
N GLN A 250 -4.32 -15.90 3.99
CA GLN A 250 -3.37 -15.78 5.09
C GLN A 250 -3.84 -14.81 6.19
N VAL A 251 -4.77 -13.88 5.90
CA VAL A 251 -5.36 -13.02 6.94
C VAL A 251 -6.30 -13.79 7.88
N ILE A 252 -6.77 -14.97 7.44
CA ILE A 252 -7.57 -15.89 8.23
C ILE A 252 -6.63 -16.89 8.91
N ASP A 253 -5.72 -16.37 9.75
CA ASP A 253 -4.72 -17.14 10.51
C ASP A 253 -5.22 -17.42 11.94
N PRO A 254 -4.86 -18.57 12.57
CA PRO A 254 -5.26 -18.90 13.94
C PRO A 254 -4.92 -17.84 15.00
N LYS A 255 -3.90 -17.01 14.76
CA LYS A 255 -3.49 -15.92 15.65
C LYS A 255 -4.40 -14.71 15.55
N LEU A 256 -5.01 -14.49 14.38
CA LEU A 256 -5.85 -13.32 14.09
C LEU A 256 -7.35 -13.62 14.25
N VAL A 257 -7.72 -14.89 14.10
CA VAL A 257 -9.12 -15.35 14.10
C VAL A 257 -9.53 -15.86 15.48
N ARG A 258 -10.71 -15.44 15.96
CA ARG A 258 -11.37 -16.02 17.14
C ARG A 258 -12.28 -17.19 16.75
N ALA A 259 -12.48 -18.13 17.68
CA ALA A 259 -13.44 -19.21 17.48
C ALA A 259 -14.87 -18.65 17.33
N ALA A 260 -15.71 -19.31 16.54
CA ALA A 260 -17.05 -18.81 16.21
C ALA A 260 -17.95 -18.61 17.45
N ASP A 261 -17.75 -19.40 18.50
CA ASP A 261 -18.48 -19.35 19.77
C ASP A 261 -17.77 -18.55 20.88
N ALA A 262 -16.54 -18.09 20.62
CA ALA A 262 -15.80 -17.24 21.55
C ALA A 262 -16.41 -15.82 21.60
N PRO A 263 -16.37 -15.16 22.77
CA PRO A 263 -16.78 -13.76 22.87
C PRO A 263 -15.91 -12.88 21.96
N ASP A 264 -16.47 -11.73 21.59
CA ASP A 264 -15.75 -10.71 20.83
C ASP A 264 -14.48 -10.25 21.59
N ASP A 265 -13.35 -10.24 20.89
CA ASP A 265 -12.02 -9.93 21.43
C ASP A 265 -11.33 -8.83 20.60
N PHE A 266 -12.11 -7.81 20.20
CA PHE A 266 -11.62 -6.68 19.44
C PHE A 266 -10.72 -5.77 20.29
N PRO A 267 -9.57 -5.29 19.77
CA PRO A 267 -9.05 -5.50 18.41
C PRO A 267 -8.05 -6.67 18.30
N ALA A 268 -7.89 -7.50 19.33
CA ALA A 268 -6.88 -8.56 19.36
C ALA A 268 -7.19 -9.69 18.36
N LYS A 269 -8.45 -10.11 18.27
CA LYS A 269 -8.92 -11.11 17.31
C LYS A 269 -10.24 -10.70 16.67
N LEU A 270 -10.43 -11.11 15.42
CA LEU A 270 -11.65 -10.89 14.65
C LEU A 270 -12.28 -12.23 14.25
N SER A 271 -13.56 -12.21 13.93
CA SER A 271 -14.25 -13.35 13.33
C SER A 271 -13.81 -13.54 11.88
N ARG A 272 -13.87 -14.79 11.40
CA ARG A 272 -13.64 -15.12 9.99
C ARG A 272 -14.55 -14.31 9.06
N GLU A 273 -15.80 -14.07 9.47
CA GLU A 273 -16.78 -13.30 8.69
C GLU A 273 -16.34 -11.85 8.49
N VAL A 274 -15.93 -11.16 9.57
CA VAL A 274 -15.46 -9.77 9.50
C VAL A 274 -14.22 -9.65 8.63
N LEU A 275 -13.22 -10.52 8.82
CA LEU A 275 -12.01 -10.51 7.99
C LEU A 275 -12.33 -10.79 6.51
N THR A 276 -13.23 -11.75 6.22
CA THR A 276 -13.69 -12.04 4.85
C THR A 276 -14.36 -10.81 4.22
N GLN A 277 -15.19 -10.08 4.96
CA GLN A 277 -15.84 -8.87 4.45
C GLN A 277 -14.84 -7.74 4.15
N LEU A 278 -13.76 -7.61 4.93
CA LEU A 278 -12.67 -6.68 4.62
C LEU A 278 -11.97 -7.08 3.32
N VAL A 279 -11.71 -8.37 3.12
CA VAL A 279 -11.14 -8.89 1.87
C VAL A 279 -12.11 -8.68 0.69
N ASP A 280 -13.42 -8.87 0.85
CA ASP A 280 -14.43 -8.58 -0.17
C ASP A 280 -14.42 -7.10 -0.58
N LEU A 281 -14.24 -6.19 0.39
CA LEU A 281 -14.11 -4.76 0.12
C LEU A 281 -12.84 -4.45 -0.68
N LEU A 282 -11.71 -5.07 -0.34
CA LEU A 282 -10.47 -4.94 -1.12
C LEU A 282 -10.62 -5.50 -2.53
N ALA A 283 -11.23 -6.68 -2.66
CA ALA A 283 -11.50 -7.32 -3.95
C ALA A 283 -12.36 -6.42 -4.85
N LEU A 284 -13.38 -5.76 -4.29
CA LEU A 284 -14.22 -4.81 -5.03
C LEU A 284 -13.41 -3.66 -5.64
N ARG A 285 -12.36 -3.21 -4.95
CA ARG A 285 -11.47 -2.12 -5.43
C ARG A 285 -10.40 -2.61 -6.40
N HIS A 286 -9.88 -3.80 -6.17
CA HIS A 286 -8.82 -4.35 -6.98
C HIS A 286 -9.33 -4.91 -8.31
N PHE A 287 -10.57 -5.44 -8.33
CA PHE A 287 -11.16 -6.09 -9.51
C PHE A 287 -12.46 -5.43 -9.99
N PRO A 288 -12.49 -4.11 -10.26
CA PRO A 288 -13.73 -3.43 -10.68
C PRO A 288 -14.24 -3.96 -12.03
N GLY A 289 -13.35 -4.42 -12.92
CA GLY A 289 -13.70 -5.01 -14.21
C GLY A 289 -14.40 -6.38 -14.14
N LEU A 290 -14.35 -7.04 -12.98
CA LEU A 290 -15.05 -8.30 -12.72
C LEU A 290 -16.36 -8.11 -11.96
N GLN A 291 -16.70 -6.89 -11.54
CA GLN A 291 -17.78 -6.63 -10.59
C GLN A 291 -18.67 -5.45 -11.01
N GLY A 292 -18.71 -5.13 -12.31
CA GLY A 292 -19.41 -3.96 -12.83
C GLY A 292 -20.93 -4.07 -12.87
N THR A 293 -21.48 -5.29 -12.90
CA THR A 293 -22.92 -5.55 -12.82
C THR A 293 -23.30 -6.34 -11.56
N PRO A 294 -24.57 -6.32 -11.11
CA PRO A 294 -25.02 -7.13 -9.97
C PRO A 294 -24.75 -8.64 -10.14
N GLU A 295 -24.92 -9.18 -11.35
CA GLU A 295 -24.69 -10.60 -11.65
C GLU A 295 -23.20 -10.96 -11.63
N GLU A 296 -22.34 -10.03 -12.03
CA GLU A 296 -20.89 -10.19 -11.94
C GLU A 296 -20.43 -10.10 -10.49
N ARG A 297 -20.93 -9.11 -9.74
CA ARG A 297 -20.68 -8.92 -8.33
C ARG A 297 -21.08 -10.13 -7.48
N ASP A 298 -22.12 -10.86 -7.86
CA ASP A 298 -22.56 -12.09 -7.20
C ASP A 298 -21.54 -13.23 -7.35
N ARG A 299 -20.87 -13.31 -8.51
CA ARG A 299 -19.87 -14.36 -8.81
C ARG A 299 -18.51 -14.12 -8.15
N TYR A 300 -18.16 -12.86 -7.92
CA TYR A 300 -16.87 -12.44 -7.38
C TYR A 300 -16.99 -11.80 -5.98
N ARG A 301 -18.16 -11.94 -5.34
CA ARG A 301 -18.29 -11.66 -3.91
C ARG A 301 -17.43 -12.64 -3.14
N VAL A 302 -16.47 -12.13 -2.39
CA VAL A 302 -15.66 -12.98 -1.52
C VAL A 302 -16.55 -13.44 -0.37
N THR A 303 -16.67 -14.76 -0.21
CA THR A 303 -17.39 -15.42 0.87
C THR A 303 -16.42 -16.23 1.73
N PRO A 304 -16.78 -16.63 2.96
CA PRO A 304 -15.88 -17.43 3.79
C PRO A 304 -15.46 -18.74 3.13
N GLN A 305 -16.35 -19.35 2.34
CA GLN A 305 -16.07 -20.57 1.57
C GLN A 305 -15.13 -20.30 0.38
N MET A 306 -15.24 -19.14 -0.25
CA MET A 306 -14.38 -18.75 -1.37
C MET A 306 -12.98 -18.36 -0.90
N LEU A 307 -12.87 -17.62 0.21
CA LEU A 307 -11.59 -17.22 0.81
C LEU A 307 -10.91 -18.37 1.55
N GLY A 308 -11.68 -19.24 2.22
CA GLY A 308 -11.12 -20.31 3.04
C GLY A 308 -10.45 -19.78 4.31
N VAL A 309 -9.46 -20.52 4.79
CA VAL A 309 -8.58 -20.15 5.91
C VAL A 309 -7.13 -20.31 5.48
N TYR A 310 -6.16 -19.80 6.25
CA TYR A 310 -4.76 -20.11 6.02
C TYR A 310 -4.48 -21.62 6.15
N ARG A 311 -3.83 -22.21 5.15
CA ARG A 311 -3.48 -23.64 5.11
C ARG A 311 -2.07 -23.81 4.53
N PRO A 312 -1.10 -24.39 5.25
CA PRO A 312 0.25 -24.60 4.72
C PRO A 312 0.27 -25.33 3.38
N SER A 313 -0.64 -26.30 3.17
CA SER A 313 -0.75 -27.01 1.90
C SER A 313 -1.13 -26.11 0.71
N GLU A 314 -1.81 -24.99 0.91
CA GLU A 314 -2.19 -24.08 -0.18
C GLU A 314 -1.08 -23.08 -0.55
N HIS A 315 -0.07 -22.94 0.31
CA HIS A 315 0.99 -21.92 0.27
C HIS A 315 2.41 -22.51 0.18
N ILE A 316 2.55 -23.82 -0.12
CA ILE A 316 3.82 -24.58 -0.10
C ILE A 316 4.61 -24.54 1.21
N ASP A 317 4.06 -23.96 2.27
CA ASP A 317 4.75 -23.69 3.52
C ASP A 317 5.15 -24.97 4.25
N ASN A 318 6.23 -24.87 5.03
CA ASN A 318 6.61 -25.91 5.97
C ASN A 318 5.63 -25.89 7.17
N PRO A 319 4.82 -26.95 7.37
CA PRO A 319 3.81 -27.00 8.42
C PRO A 319 4.40 -27.26 9.82
N TYR A 320 5.73 -27.36 9.95
CA TYR A 320 6.38 -27.58 11.23
C TYR A 320 6.14 -26.40 12.18
N ASN A 321 5.58 -26.69 13.36
CA ASN A 321 5.46 -25.72 14.44
C ASN A 321 6.48 -26.04 15.55
N PRO A 322 7.47 -25.17 15.79
CA PRO A 322 8.48 -25.38 16.83
C PRO A 322 7.94 -25.22 18.26
N ASN A 323 6.72 -24.72 18.46
CA ASN A 323 6.10 -24.60 19.78
C ASN A 323 5.33 -25.89 20.14
N PRO A 324 5.83 -26.70 21.10
CA PRO A 324 5.20 -27.97 21.47
C PRO A 324 3.85 -27.82 22.20
N ASP A 325 3.57 -26.62 22.74
CA ASP A 325 2.34 -26.30 23.48
C ASP A 325 1.29 -25.58 22.61
N ALA A 326 1.53 -25.44 21.30
CA ALA A 326 0.60 -24.77 20.41
C ALA A 326 -0.76 -25.50 20.38
N ALA A 327 -1.84 -24.74 20.60
CA ALA A 327 -3.19 -25.27 20.53
C ALA A 327 -3.53 -25.71 19.09
N ASP A 328 -4.33 -26.77 18.97
CA ASP A 328 -4.83 -27.22 17.66
C ASP A 328 -5.73 -26.12 17.04
N PRO A 329 -5.33 -25.53 15.89
CA PRO A 329 -6.05 -24.42 15.27
C PRO A 329 -7.45 -24.83 14.81
N ARG A 330 -7.74 -26.13 14.65
CA ARG A 330 -9.08 -26.63 14.32
C ARG A 330 -10.12 -26.37 15.40
N ASN A 331 -9.68 -26.08 16.62
CA ASN A 331 -10.57 -25.63 17.70
C ASN A 331 -11.05 -24.19 17.49
N ILE A 332 -10.39 -23.41 16.63
CA ILE A 332 -10.79 -22.06 16.25
C ILE A 332 -11.74 -22.12 15.04
N ASP A 333 -11.31 -22.79 13.98
CA ASP A 333 -12.11 -23.05 12.78
C ASP A 333 -11.75 -24.43 12.22
N SER A 334 -12.75 -25.27 11.94
CA SER A 334 -12.54 -26.65 11.50
C SER A 334 -11.84 -26.77 10.13
N ASP A 335 -11.82 -25.70 9.33
CA ASP A 335 -11.17 -25.69 8.01
C ASP A 335 -9.64 -25.64 8.11
N PHE A 336 -9.08 -25.26 9.26
CA PHE A 336 -7.64 -25.23 9.49
C PHE A 336 -7.02 -26.64 9.37
N GLU A 337 -5.74 -26.70 9.01
CA GLU A 337 -5.01 -27.96 8.98
C GLU A 337 -4.63 -28.42 10.39
N ALA A 338 -4.55 -29.73 10.58
CA ALA A 338 -4.11 -30.30 11.84
C ALA A 338 -2.65 -29.91 12.10
N PRO A 339 -2.27 -29.65 13.36
CA PRO A 339 -0.89 -29.33 13.69
C PRO A 339 0.01 -30.55 13.42
N ILE A 340 1.17 -30.30 12.83
CA ILE A 340 2.15 -31.34 12.53
C ILE A 340 3.22 -31.35 13.63
N ARG A 341 3.45 -32.53 14.20
CA ARG A 341 4.45 -32.74 15.26
C ARG A 341 5.84 -32.90 14.67
N GLU A 342 6.88 -32.63 15.45
CA GLU A 342 8.29 -32.72 15.03
C GLU A 342 8.66 -34.09 14.42
N ASP A 343 8.11 -35.18 14.95
CA ASP A 343 8.37 -36.56 14.51
C ASP A 343 7.45 -37.05 13.37
N ASP A 344 6.59 -36.18 12.83
CA ASP A 344 5.63 -36.57 11.80
C ASP A 344 6.33 -37.00 10.49
N PRO A 345 5.90 -38.10 9.86
CA PRO A 345 6.44 -38.56 8.58
C PRO A 345 6.40 -37.52 7.46
N LEU A 346 5.47 -36.54 7.49
CA LEU A 346 5.38 -35.46 6.50
C LEU A 346 6.56 -34.49 6.57
N LEU A 347 7.19 -34.34 7.73
CA LEU A 347 8.39 -33.52 7.89
C LEU A 347 9.67 -34.23 7.45
N GLN A 348 9.61 -35.52 7.10
CA GLN A 348 10.79 -36.24 6.63
C GLN A 348 11.12 -35.90 5.18
N VAL A 349 12.41 -35.96 4.85
CA VAL A 349 12.88 -35.93 3.47
C VAL A 349 12.60 -37.29 2.82
N ASP A 350 12.02 -37.29 1.62
CA ASP A 350 11.90 -38.50 0.84
C ASP A 350 13.28 -38.91 0.28
N PRO A 351 13.77 -40.13 0.57
CA PRO A 351 15.12 -40.53 0.17
C PRO A 351 15.29 -40.72 -1.34
N GLN A 352 14.20 -40.93 -2.10
CA GLN A 352 14.25 -41.15 -3.55
C GLN A 352 14.14 -39.84 -4.33
N THR A 353 13.26 -38.93 -3.91
CA THR A 353 13.04 -37.65 -4.61
C THR A 353 13.92 -36.53 -4.08
N SER A 354 14.43 -36.65 -2.85
CA SER A 354 15.15 -35.58 -2.14
C SER A 354 14.29 -34.33 -1.93
N ILE A 355 13.00 -34.53 -1.65
CA ILE A 355 12.01 -33.47 -1.41
C ILE A 355 11.35 -33.73 -0.06
N LYS A 356 11.07 -32.68 0.73
CA LYS A 356 10.27 -32.82 1.95
C LYS A 356 8.87 -33.36 1.62
N ARG A 357 8.41 -34.37 2.36
CA ARG A 357 7.17 -35.08 2.03
C ARG A 357 5.92 -34.20 2.07
N TYR A 358 5.86 -33.21 2.96
CA TYR A 358 4.73 -32.28 3.01
C TYR A 358 4.53 -31.49 1.70
N ILE A 359 5.57 -31.26 0.90
CA ILE A 359 5.41 -30.58 -0.41
C ILE A 359 4.41 -31.33 -1.31
N SER A 360 4.31 -32.66 -1.16
CA SER A 360 3.33 -33.46 -1.91
C SER A 360 1.88 -33.07 -1.62
N THR A 361 1.54 -32.60 -0.41
CA THR A 361 0.17 -32.17 -0.09
C THR A 361 -0.22 -30.92 -0.86
N SER A 362 0.73 -29.99 -1.04
CA SER A 362 0.52 -28.80 -1.87
C SER A 362 0.43 -29.14 -3.36
N VAL A 363 1.26 -30.07 -3.83
CA VAL A 363 1.18 -30.57 -5.21
C VAL A 363 -0.18 -31.23 -5.47
N ASP A 364 -0.70 -32.00 -4.52
CA ASP A 364 -1.99 -32.65 -4.66
C ASP A 364 -3.15 -31.64 -4.62
N TYR A 365 -3.09 -30.62 -3.77
CA TYR A 365 -4.03 -29.50 -3.78
C TYR A 365 -4.02 -28.78 -5.13
N MET A 366 -2.85 -28.36 -5.63
CA MET A 366 -2.70 -27.75 -6.95
C MET A 366 -3.28 -28.63 -8.07
N CYS A 367 -3.00 -29.93 -8.03
CA CYS A 367 -3.50 -30.88 -9.03
C CYS A 367 -5.03 -31.01 -8.97
N ALA A 368 -5.63 -30.96 -7.78
CA ALA A 368 -7.07 -30.98 -7.60
C ALA A 368 -7.71 -29.72 -8.20
N ARG A 369 -7.20 -28.53 -7.85
CA ARG A 369 -7.64 -27.24 -8.39
C ARG A 369 -7.53 -27.15 -9.92
N LEU A 370 -6.43 -27.66 -10.50
CA LEU A 370 -6.30 -27.78 -11.96
C LEU A 370 -7.33 -28.73 -12.57
N SER A 371 -7.60 -29.86 -11.91
CA SER A 371 -8.60 -30.82 -12.39
C SER A 371 -10.01 -30.24 -12.36
N ASP A 372 -10.33 -29.53 -11.29
CA ASP A 372 -11.58 -28.80 -11.11
C ASP A 372 -11.74 -27.72 -12.20
N ALA A 373 -10.70 -26.92 -12.44
CA ALA A 373 -10.66 -25.92 -13.52
C ALA A 373 -10.84 -26.55 -14.92
N MET A 374 -10.23 -27.70 -15.17
CA MET A 374 -10.39 -28.44 -16.43
C MET A 374 -11.85 -28.85 -16.65
N VAL A 375 -12.52 -29.36 -15.62
CA VAL A 375 -13.93 -29.80 -15.68
C VAL A 375 -14.88 -28.61 -15.85
N MET A 376 -14.65 -27.53 -15.11
CA MET A 376 -15.53 -26.35 -15.10
C MET A 376 -15.38 -25.45 -16.34
N GLY A 377 -14.32 -25.63 -17.13
CA GLY A 377 -14.06 -24.82 -18.31
C GLY A 377 -13.71 -23.37 -17.96
N PRO A 378 -13.68 -22.47 -18.96
CA PRO A 378 -13.37 -21.05 -18.77
C PRO A 378 -14.56 -20.26 -18.16
N SER A 379 -15.22 -20.83 -17.16
CA SER A 379 -16.23 -20.15 -16.33
C SER A 379 -15.56 -19.32 -15.23
N ALA A 380 -16.30 -18.45 -14.55
CA ALA A 380 -15.76 -17.67 -13.43
C ALA A 380 -15.15 -18.58 -12.34
N GLU A 381 -15.82 -19.70 -12.06
CA GLU A 381 -15.35 -20.71 -11.11
C GLU A 381 -14.10 -21.41 -11.62
N GLY A 382 -14.11 -21.93 -12.86
CA GLY A 382 -12.94 -22.62 -13.42
C GLY A 382 -11.70 -21.72 -13.60
N LEU A 383 -11.88 -20.43 -13.89
CA LEU A 383 -10.79 -19.45 -13.92
C LEU A 383 -10.22 -19.20 -12.51
N ARG A 384 -11.08 -19.08 -11.50
CA ARG A 384 -10.67 -18.92 -10.10
C ARG A 384 -9.90 -20.14 -9.59
N GLU A 385 -10.40 -21.35 -9.82
CA GLU A 385 -9.69 -22.59 -9.46
C GLU A 385 -8.36 -22.70 -10.19
N PHE A 386 -8.29 -22.24 -11.45
CA PHE A 386 -7.04 -22.22 -12.18
C PHE A 386 -6.03 -21.27 -11.52
N GLY A 387 -6.44 -20.06 -11.13
CA GLY A 387 -5.61 -19.12 -10.38
C GLY A 387 -5.12 -19.66 -9.05
N ALA A 388 -6.02 -20.29 -8.27
CA ALA A 388 -5.66 -20.91 -7.00
C ALA A 388 -4.61 -22.03 -7.16
N ALA A 389 -4.58 -22.73 -8.30
CA ALA A 389 -3.53 -23.69 -8.61
C ALA A 389 -2.22 -23.02 -9.02
N LEU A 390 -2.27 -21.94 -9.82
CA LEU A 390 -1.08 -21.21 -10.25
C LEU A 390 -0.33 -20.59 -9.06
N HIS A 391 -1.06 -20.12 -8.04
CA HIS A 391 -0.48 -19.63 -6.79
C HIS A 391 0.53 -20.62 -6.19
N VAL A 392 0.15 -21.89 -5.97
CA VAL A 392 1.07 -22.93 -5.43
C VAL A 392 2.32 -23.11 -6.31
N LEU A 393 2.15 -23.01 -7.63
CA LEU A 393 3.25 -23.16 -8.57
C LEU A 393 4.20 -21.96 -8.52
N GLU A 394 3.68 -20.76 -8.28
CA GLU A 394 4.44 -19.52 -8.12
C GLU A 394 5.19 -19.54 -6.78
N ASP A 395 4.50 -19.83 -5.69
CA ASP A 395 5.05 -19.95 -4.34
C ASP A 395 6.14 -21.00 -4.25
N TYR A 396 6.03 -22.10 -5.00
CA TYR A 396 7.09 -23.11 -5.04
C TYR A 396 8.45 -22.51 -5.44
N PHE A 397 8.50 -21.60 -6.39
CA PHE A 397 9.77 -20.95 -6.76
C PHE A 397 10.17 -19.83 -5.81
N ALA A 398 9.19 -19.17 -5.18
CA ALA A 398 9.43 -18.07 -4.26
C ALA A 398 9.88 -18.54 -2.86
N HIS A 399 9.31 -19.63 -2.35
CA HIS A 399 9.44 -20.06 -0.95
C HIS A 399 10.21 -21.36 -0.76
N SER A 400 10.72 -21.96 -1.84
CA SER A 400 11.65 -23.09 -1.76
C SER A 400 13.09 -22.69 -2.04
N ASN A 401 14.03 -23.60 -1.75
CA ASN A 401 15.42 -23.47 -2.15
C ASN A 401 15.71 -23.91 -3.61
N TYR A 402 14.69 -24.01 -4.47
CA TYR A 402 14.86 -24.51 -5.84
C TYR A 402 15.84 -23.67 -6.69
N ALA A 403 15.79 -22.34 -6.54
CA ALA A 403 16.67 -21.43 -7.27
C ALA A 403 18.15 -21.60 -6.84
N GLU A 404 18.37 -21.73 -5.53
CA GLU A 404 19.66 -21.96 -4.90
C GLU A 404 20.27 -23.28 -5.39
N LEU A 405 19.49 -24.36 -5.35
CA LEU A 405 19.93 -25.68 -5.83
C LEU A 405 20.19 -25.69 -7.34
N SER A 406 19.41 -24.94 -8.12
CA SER A 406 19.65 -24.77 -9.55
C SER A 406 20.95 -24.04 -9.85
N LEU A 407 21.30 -23.00 -9.08
CA LEU A 407 22.59 -22.30 -9.19
C LEU A 407 23.76 -23.20 -8.81
N ARG A 408 23.62 -23.99 -7.74
CA ARG A 408 24.64 -24.97 -7.32
C ARG A 408 24.89 -26.03 -8.39
N LYS A 409 23.83 -26.52 -9.06
CA LYS A 409 23.94 -27.43 -10.21
C LYS A 409 24.79 -26.84 -11.35
N GLN A 410 24.70 -25.53 -11.57
CA GLN A 410 25.50 -24.80 -12.57
C GLN A 410 26.95 -24.49 -12.10
N GLY A 411 27.36 -24.95 -10.92
CA GLY A 411 28.72 -24.81 -10.40
C GLY A 411 28.91 -23.69 -9.37
N HIS A 412 27.85 -22.98 -8.98
CA HIS A 412 27.91 -21.95 -7.93
C HIS A 412 27.79 -22.58 -6.53
N ALA A 413 28.81 -23.34 -6.13
CA ALA A 413 28.81 -24.17 -4.92
C ALA A 413 28.83 -23.41 -3.59
N ASP A 414 29.00 -22.08 -3.60
CA ASP A 414 29.00 -21.24 -2.41
C ASP A 414 27.61 -20.66 -2.07
N VAL A 415 26.64 -20.75 -2.99
CA VAL A 415 25.26 -20.29 -2.75
C VAL A 415 24.64 -21.09 -1.60
N LEU A 416 24.06 -20.39 -0.63
CA LEU A 416 23.44 -20.97 0.55
C LEU A 416 22.26 -21.86 0.16
N THR A 417 22.16 -23.06 0.73
CA THR A 417 21.07 -24.02 0.43
C THR A 417 19.88 -23.89 1.36
N TRP A 418 20.06 -23.19 2.49
CA TRP A 418 19.07 -23.05 3.57
C TRP A 418 18.52 -24.39 4.12
N THR A 419 19.28 -25.47 3.94
CA THR A 419 19.01 -26.79 4.51
C THR A 419 20.33 -27.48 4.82
N ALA A 420 20.33 -28.31 5.85
CA ALA A 420 21.41 -29.26 6.09
C ALA A 420 21.39 -30.41 5.06
N PRO A 421 22.53 -31.13 4.89
CA PRO A 421 22.57 -32.39 4.17
C PRO A 421 21.61 -33.42 4.77
N ALA A 422 21.00 -34.25 3.92
CA ALA A 422 20.16 -35.37 4.33
C ALA A 422 20.61 -36.67 3.65
N ASP A 423 20.26 -37.81 4.26
CA ASP A 423 20.48 -39.13 3.66
C ASP A 423 19.41 -39.41 2.59
N CYS A 424 19.60 -38.82 1.42
CA CYS A 424 18.72 -38.93 0.26
C CYS A 424 19.53 -38.92 -1.05
N LYS A 425 18.86 -39.18 -2.17
CA LYS A 425 19.47 -39.29 -3.51
C LYS A 425 20.35 -38.08 -3.87
N HIS A 426 19.91 -36.87 -3.52
CA HIS A 426 20.67 -35.64 -3.67
C HIS A 426 20.90 -35.03 -2.29
N GLU A 427 22.16 -34.96 -1.86
CA GLU A 427 22.62 -34.50 -0.54
C GLU A 427 21.81 -33.33 0.05
N TRP A 428 21.46 -32.34 -0.78
CA TRP A 428 20.71 -31.14 -0.40
C TRP A 428 19.24 -31.27 -0.85
N PRO A 429 18.29 -31.51 0.07
CA PRO A 429 16.90 -31.69 -0.30
C PRO A 429 16.20 -30.37 -0.66
N ILE A 430 15.09 -30.46 -1.40
CA ILE A 430 14.16 -29.34 -1.55
C ILE A 430 13.38 -29.17 -0.25
N VAL A 431 13.44 -27.96 0.29
CA VAL A 431 12.73 -27.52 1.50
C VAL A 431 12.01 -26.21 1.21
N THR A 432 10.98 -25.90 2.00
CA THR A 432 10.32 -24.59 2.03
C THR A 432 10.34 -23.99 3.43
N GLY A 433 10.07 -22.69 3.51
CA GLY A 433 10.12 -21.96 4.77
C GLY A 433 8.92 -22.22 5.68
N MET A 434 9.14 -22.18 7.00
CA MET A 434 8.07 -22.16 7.98
C MET A 434 7.40 -20.79 8.03
N PHE A 435 6.10 -20.75 7.79
CA PHE A 435 5.31 -19.53 7.88
C PHE A 435 5.05 -19.12 9.33
N ALA A 436 5.31 -17.86 9.63
CA ALA A 436 5.10 -17.25 10.93
C ALA A 436 3.95 -16.25 10.87
N GLY A 437 3.27 -16.04 12.00
CA GLY A 437 2.30 -14.95 12.13
C GLY A 437 2.87 -13.56 11.80
N SER A 438 4.18 -13.36 11.97
CA SER A 438 4.88 -12.13 11.55
C SER A 438 4.94 -11.94 10.04
N ASP A 439 4.81 -13.01 9.26
CA ASP A 439 4.84 -12.95 7.80
C ASP A 439 3.50 -12.43 7.26
N VAL A 440 2.36 -12.84 7.84
CA VAL A 440 1.01 -12.27 7.54
C VAL A 440 1.00 -10.74 7.69
N ILE A 441 1.73 -10.25 8.69
CA ILE A 441 1.79 -8.84 9.07
C ILE A 441 2.48 -8.00 8.00
N ALA A 442 3.67 -8.42 7.57
CA ALA A 442 4.49 -7.67 6.63
C ALA A 442 3.93 -7.74 5.20
N SER A 443 3.37 -8.88 4.80
CA SER A 443 2.95 -9.10 3.41
C SER A 443 1.56 -8.58 3.06
N LEU A 444 0.63 -8.53 4.02
CA LEU A 444 -0.79 -8.24 3.73
C LEU A 444 -1.40 -7.18 4.64
N ALA A 445 -1.02 -7.17 5.90
CA ALA A 445 -1.77 -6.44 6.91
C ALA A 445 -1.48 -4.92 6.88
N GLU A 446 -0.22 -4.52 6.64
CA GLU A 446 0.13 -3.12 6.36
C GLU A 446 -0.44 -2.60 5.02
N PRO A 447 -0.32 -3.32 3.89
CA PRO A 447 -1.02 -2.97 2.65
C PRO A 447 -2.54 -2.83 2.84
N MET A 448 -3.19 -3.75 3.55
CA MET A 448 -4.61 -3.68 3.87
C MET A 448 -4.95 -2.44 4.70
N ALA A 449 -4.17 -2.15 5.76
CA ALA A 449 -4.38 -0.95 6.57
C ALA A 449 -4.25 0.33 5.74
N LYS A 450 -3.22 0.43 4.89
CA LYS A 450 -3.01 1.58 4.00
C LYS A 450 -4.13 1.72 2.97
N ALA A 451 -4.62 0.62 2.41
CA ALA A 451 -5.69 0.61 1.42
C ALA A 451 -7.04 1.00 2.02
N LEU A 452 -7.38 0.46 3.19
CA LEU A 452 -8.67 0.70 3.84
C LEU A 452 -8.70 2.02 4.63
N PHE A 453 -7.55 2.46 5.13
CA PHE A 453 -7.40 3.62 6.02
C PHE A 453 -6.21 4.49 5.60
N PRO A 454 -6.28 5.15 4.43
CA PRO A 454 -5.21 6.05 3.99
C PRO A 454 -5.03 7.19 5.00
N THR A 455 -3.77 7.47 5.37
CA THR A 455 -3.39 8.46 6.39
C THR A 455 -3.73 9.91 6.01
N SER A 456 -4.04 10.16 4.73
CA SER A 456 -4.56 11.44 4.24
C SER A 456 -5.78 11.21 3.33
N ALA A 457 -6.96 11.06 3.93
CA ALA A 457 -8.21 11.17 3.19
C ALA A 457 -8.33 12.62 2.69
N GLY A 458 -8.11 12.81 1.39
CA GLY A 458 -8.41 14.07 0.71
C GLY A 458 -9.89 14.45 0.86
N PHE A 459 -10.24 15.67 0.49
CA PHE A 459 -11.64 16.10 0.53
C PHE A 459 -12.48 15.34 -0.51
N GLU A 460 -13.12 14.25 -0.11
CA GLU A 460 -14.09 13.54 -0.93
C GLU A 460 -15.46 14.23 -0.88
N THR A 461 -16.15 14.27 -2.03
CA THR A 461 -17.49 14.83 -2.10
C THR A 461 -18.46 13.86 -1.42
N ILE A 462 -19.08 14.29 -0.32
CA ILE A 462 -20.10 13.47 0.34
C ILE A 462 -21.33 13.46 -0.55
N THR A 463 -21.69 12.26 -1.00
CA THR A 463 -22.96 11.98 -1.66
C THR A 463 -23.78 11.10 -0.73
N PRO A 464 -25.04 11.46 -0.42
CA PRO A 464 -25.92 10.63 0.40
C PRO A 464 -25.95 9.18 -0.12
N GLY A 465 -25.89 8.22 0.81
CA GLY A 465 -25.85 6.79 0.48
C GLY A 465 -24.53 6.26 -0.08
N ILE A 466 -23.60 7.12 -0.51
CA ILE A 466 -22.25 6.70 -0.92
C ILE A 466 -21.33 6.69 0.31
N ARG A 467 -20.50 5.67 0.44
CA ARG A 467 -19.55 5.50 1.55
C ARG A 467 -18.13 5.44 1.02
N SER A 468 -17.18 5.99 1.78
CA SER A 468 -15.76 5.77 1.51
C SER A 468 -15.34 4.37 1.97
N ASP A 469 -14.17 3.92 1.51
CA ASP A 469 -13.63 2.62 1.91
C ASP A 469 -13.36 2.54 3.40
N SER A 470 -12.84 3.62 4.00
CA SER A 470 -12.65 3.69 5.44
C SER A 470 -13.96 3.59 6.22
N GLU A 471 -15.05 4.17 5.72
CA GLU A 471 -16.34 4.07 6.39
C GLU A 471 -16.94 2.66 6.30
N LEU A 472 -16.81 2.01 5.13
CA LEU A 472 -17.23 0.62 4.95
C LEU A 472 -16.40 -0.32 5.81
N ALA A 473 -15.07 -0.16 5.83
CA ALA A 473 -14.16 -0.93 6.65
C ALA A 473 -14.46 -0.77 8.15
N LEU A 474 -14.78 0.45 8.62
CA LEU A 474 -15.20 0.64 10.02
C LEU A 474 -16.53 -0.02 10.35
N LEU A 475 -17.51 0.06 9.44
CA LEU A 475 -18.80 -0.62 9.64
C LEU A 475 -18.62 -2.14 9.75
N ILE A 476 -17.68 -2.71 8.98
CA ILE A 476 -17.31 -4.12 9.03
C ILE A 476 -16.57 -4.44 10.33
N LEU A 477 -15.49 -3.72 10.66
CA LEU A 477 -14.67 -3.96 11.86
C LEU A 477 -15.47 -3.86 13.16
N LEU A 478 -16.35 -2.85 13.27
CA LEU A 478 -17.15 -2.63 14.48
C LEU A 478 -18.26 -3.67 14.66
N HIS A 479 -18.46 -4.60 13.72
CA HIS A 479 -19.36 -5.73 13.92
C HIS A 479 -18.87 -6.65 15.04
N ASP A 480 -17.56 -6.83 15.19
CA ASP A 480 -16.93 -7.62 16.25
C ASP A 480 -16.53 -6.76 17.46
N HIS A 481 -17.00 -5.51 17.55
CA HIS A 481 -16.73 -4.71 18.73
C HIS A 481 -17.64 -5.14 19.89
N PRO A 482 -17.10 -5.50 21.08
CA PRO A 482 -17.89 -6.08 22.17
C PRO A 482 -18.96 -5.13 22.74
N ASP A 483 -18.75 -3.82 22.63
CA ASP A 483 -19.78 -2.81 22.94
C ASP A 483 -20.52 -2.37 21.66
N PRO A 484 -21.81 -2.73 21.47
CA PRO A 484 -22.58 -2.41 20.28
C PRO A 484 -22.82 -0.91 20.09
N LYS A 485 -22.62 -0.09 21.13
CA LYS A 485 -22.79 1.37 21.05
C LYS A 485 -21.88 2.01 20.01
N TRP A 486 -20.71 1.43 19.74
CA TRP A 486 -19.78 1.97 18.74
C TRP A 486 -20.31 1.80 17.32
N GLN A 487 -20.91 0.65 17.03
CA GLN A 487 -21.55 0.41 15.75
C GLN A 487 -22.76 1.33 15.56
N GLU A 488 -23.58 1.51 16.61
CA GLU A 488 -24.71 2.45 16.59
C GLU A 488 -24.24 3.89 16.39
N TYR A 489 -23.21 4.32 17.11
CA TYR A 489 -22.62 5.65 16.99
C TYR A 489 -22.14 5.95 15.57
N LEU A 490 -21.45 5.01 14.92
CA LEU A 490 -20.99 5.18 13.55
C LEU A 490 -22.17 5.27 12.57
N LYS A 491 -23.16 4.36 12.69
CA LYS A 491 -24.37 4.38 11.85
C LYS A 491 -25.10 5.72 11.96
N THR A 492 -25.38 6.18 13.17
CA THR A 492 -26.02 7.48 13.41
C THR A 492 -25.20 8.64 12.84
N SER A 493 -23.86 8.59 13.00
CA SER A 493 -22.99 9.64 12.45
C SER A 493 -23.06 9.70 10.91
N LEU A 494 -23.13 8.55 10.24
CA LEU A 494 -23.26 8.45 8.79
C LEU A 494 -24.65 8.91 8.29
N GLU A 495 -25.72 8.59 9.01
CA GLU A 495 -27.08 9.04 8.70
C GLU A 495 -27.20 10.57 8.80
N VAL A 496 -26.65 11.16 9.86
CA VAL A 496 -26.59 12.62 10.03
C VAL A 496 -25.80 13.26 8.87
N ARG A 497 -24.65 12.67 8.52
CA ARG A 497 -23.81 13.13 7.42
C ARG A 497 -24.56 13.10 6.08
N ASP A 498 -25.27 12.03 5.77
CA ASP A 498 -26.03 11.88 4.53
C ASP A 498 -27.17 12.91 4.43
N THR A 499 -27.92 13.10 5.53
CA THR A 499 -29.00 14.09 5.61
C THR A 499 -28.50 15.50 5.32
N LEU A 500 -27.28 15.81 5.77
CA LEU A 500 -26.67 17.13 5.56
C LEU A 500 -26.16 17.32 4.12
N ALA A 501 -25.67 16.25 3.48
CA ALA A 501 -25.16 16.29 2.11
C ALA A 501 -26.22 16.60 1.04
N ASP A 502 -27.50 16.34 1.34
CA ASP A 502 -28.65 16.67 0.48
C ASP A 502 -28.98 18.17 0.42
N ILE A 503 -28.37 19.01 1.27
CA ILE A 503 -28.68 20.44 1.33
C ILE A 503 -27.99 21.19 0.16
N PRO A 504 -28.72 21.97 -0.68
CA PRO A 504 -28.11 22.72 -1.78
C PRO A 504 -27.03 23.70 -1.33
N GLY A 505 -25.82 23.58 -1.89
CA GLY A 505 -24.67 24.40 -1.52
C GLY A 505 -23.86 23.87 -0.33
N PHE A 506 -24.26 22.76 0.30
CA PHE A 506 -23.52 22.12 1.40
C PHE A 506 -22.09 21.73 1.01
N ASN A 507 -21.92 21.12 -0.16
CA ASN A 507 -20.60 20.80 -0.71
C ASN A 507 -19.77 22.05 -1.07
N GLY A 508 -20.40 23.20 -1.32
CA GLY A 508 -19.74 24.48 -1.60
C GLY A 508 -19.49 25.35 -0.36
N VAL A 509 -20.19 25.07 0.75
CA VAL A 509 -20.20 25.85 1.99
C VAL A 509 -20.18 24.86 3.16
N ARG A 510 -19.03 24.21 3.41
CA ARG A 510 -18.75 23.49 4.68
C ARG A 510 -18.76 24.39 5.93
N LEU A 511 -19.21 25.62 5.79
CA LEU A 511 -18.70 26.79 6.49
C LEU A 511 -19.26 26.95 7.92
N VAL A 512 -20.31 26.22 8.30
CA VAL A 512 -20.97 26.32 9.63
C VAL A 512 -20.98 24.98 10.39
N SER A 513 -20.94 23.83 9.72
CA SER A 513 -21.25 22.51 10.30
C SER A 513 -20.17 21.88 11.19
N TRP A 514 -19.02 22.54 11.32
CA TRP A 514 -18.01 22.21 12.31
C TRP A 514 -18.09 23.13 13.56
N MET A 515 -18.75 24.29 13.49
CA MET A 515 -18.54 25.40 14.44
C MET A 515 -18.91 25.15 15.92
N LEU A 516 -19.59 24.07 16.33
CA LEU A 516 -20.02 23.91 17.74
C LEU A 516 -19.84 22.52 18.40
N GLY A 517 -19.20 21.55 17.74
CA GLY A 517 -18.68 20.33 18.40
C GLY A 517 -19.64 19.13 18.56
N SER A 518 -19.03 17.93 18.59
CA SER A 518 -19.52 16.68 19.23
C SER A 518 -19.87 15.41 18.39
N PRO A 519 -19.89 15.37 17.05
CA PRO A 519 -19.94 14.04 16.35
C PRO A 519 -18.71 13.70 15.49
N LEU A 520 -18.05 14.69 14.86
CA LEU A 520 -16.94 14.43 13.91
C LEU A 520 -15.57 14.21 14.56
N ARG A 521 -15.39 14.53 15.86
CA ARG A 521 -14.20 14.06 16.60
C ARG A 521 -14.19 12.54 16.68
N GLY A 522 -15.35 11.94 16.96
CA GLY A 522 -15.50 10.49 16.94
C GLY A 522 -15.19 9.87 15.57
N ALA A 523 -15.49 10.51 14.45
CA ALA A 523 -15.17 9.93 13.13
C ALA A 523 -13.66 9.84 12.84
N THR A 524 -12.88 10.89 13.17
CA THR A 524 -11.41 10.84 13.05
C THR A 524 -10.76 9.95 14.10
N ASP A 525 -11.37 9.87 15.29
CA ASP A 525 -10.92 8.93 16.34
C ASP A 525 -11.27 7.49 15.96
N LEU A 526 -12.37 7.27 15.23
CA LEU A 526 -12.79 5.99 14.69
C LEU A 526 -11.93 5.53 13.52
N THR A 527 -11.55 6.40 12.58
CA THR A 527 -10.60 6.01 11.52
C THR A 527 -9.24 5.66 12.10
N LYS A 528 -8.78 6.41 13.11
CA LYS A 528 -7.58 6.04 13.89
C LYS A 528 -7.76 4.72 14.63
N LEU A 529 -8.93 4.48 15.22
CA LEU A 529 -9.26 3.22 15.88
C LEU A 529 -9.30 2.05 14.88
N GLY A 530 -9.83 2.21 13.67
CA GLY A 530 -9.82 1.18 12.62
C GLY A 530 -8.41 0.88 12.13
N TYR A 531 -7.62 1.92 11.85
CA TYR A 531 -6.21 1.80 11.50
C TYR A 531 -5.42 1.09 12.61
N GLN A 532 -5.60 1.51 13.86
CA GLN A 532 -4.97 0.88 15.03
C GLN A 532 -5.50 -0.51 15.33
N ALA A 533 -6.76 -0.81 15.06
CA ALA A 533 -7.32 -2.13 15.27
C ALA A 533 -6.66 -3.14 14.34
N ILE A 534 -6.51 -2.78 13.06
CA ILE A 534 -5.71 -3.57 12.12
C ILE A 534 -4.27 -3.69 12.64
N LEU A 535 -3.61 -2.58 13.01
CA LEU A 535 -2.23 -2.63 13.56
C LEU A 535 -2.07 -3.38 14.90
N ASN A 536 -3.10 -3.50 15.73
CA ASN A 536 -3.04 -4.19 17.02
C ASN A 536 -3.33 -5.69 16.89
N LEU A 537 -4.30 -6.06 16.04
CA LEU A 537 -4.47 -7.44 15.58
C LEU A 537 -3.14 -7.99 15.06
N ILE A 538 -2.41 -7.13 14.36
CA ILE A 538 -1.07 -7.33 13.84
C ILE A 538 -0.03 -7.40 14.98
N GLY A 539 0.13 -6.35 15.80
CA GLY A 539 1.20 -6.28 16.81
C GLY A 539 1.21 -7.43 17.81
N ASN A 540 0.02 -7.91 18.23
CA ASN A 540 -0.11 -9.01 19.19
C ASN A 540 0.22 -10.40 18.60
N SER A 541 0.42 -10.54 17.28
CA SER A 541 0.74 -11.82 16.63
C SER A 541 2.22 -12.00 16.24
N VAL A 542 3.04 -10.94 16.40
CA VAL A 542 4.50 -10.92 16.15
C VAL A 542 5.30 -11.64 17.24
N ASP A 543 4.84 -11.59 18.49
CA ASP A 543 5.65 -11.90 19.68
C ASP A 543 6.15 -13.37 19.76
N ASP A 544 5.54 -14.30 19.03
CA ASP A 544 5.70 -15.74 19.30
C ASP A 544 6.72 -16.50 18.42
N VAL A 545 7.13 -15.98 17.25
CA VAL A 545 8.01 -16.75 16.33
C VAL A 545 9.42 -16.16 16.23
N GLN A 546 9.58 -14.86 16.50
CA GLN A 546 10.88 -14.19 16.49
C GLN A 546 11.83 -14.72 17.58
N THR A 547 11.30 -15.40 18.61
CA THR A 547 12.06 -16.03 19.70
C THR A 547 12.54 -17.46 19.38
N LEU A 548 12.12 -18.06 18.25
CA LEU A 548 12.46 -19.45 17.86
C LEU A 548 13.40 -19.49 16.63
N ILE A 549 14.17 -18.43 16.40
CA ILE A 549 15.16 -18.32 15.30
C ILE A 549 16.28 -19.34 15.50
N GLY A 550 16.12 -20.51 14.86
CA GLY A 550 17.10 -21.60 14.86
C GLY A 550 18.26 -21.40 13.89
N GLY A 551 18.89 -20.21 13.87
CA GLY A 551 20.10 -19.91 13.09
C GLY A 551 20.06 -20.30 11.61
N ASN A 552 21.22 -20.32 10.93
CA ASN A 552 21.33 -20.87 9.57
C ASN A 552 21.15 -22.41 9.63
N PRO A 553 20.16 -23.01 8.94
CA PRO A 553 19.90 -24.45 8.96
C PRO A 553 21.12 -25.30 8.54
N MET A 554 21.99 -24.76 7.69
CA MET A 554 23.24 -25.41 7.28
C MET A 554 24.21 -25.62 8.46
N LEU A 555 24.12 -24.77 9.49
CA LEU A 555 24.98 -24.82 10.69
C LEU A 555 24.32 -25.60 11.83
N THR A 556 22.99 -25.61 11.89
CA THR A 556 22.24 -26.28 12.98
C THR A 556 21.89 -27.73 12.68
N GLY A 557 22.08 -28.19 11.44
CA GLY A 557 21.69 -29.54 11.01
C GLY A 557 20.19 -29.67 10.70
N SER A 558 19.47 -28.55 10.64
CA SER A 558 18.03 -28.52 10.38
C SER A 558 17.72 -28.60 8.88
N THR A 559 16.57 -29.20 8.55
CA THR A 559 15.94 -29.15 7.22
C THR A 559 14.65 -28.34 7.21
N ASN A 560 14.47 -27.49 8.23
CA ASN A 560 13.29 -26.64 8.43
C ASN A 560 13.75 -25.16 8.50
N PRO A 561 14.00 -24.51 7.35
CA PRO A 561 14.27 -23.07 7.32
C PRO A 561 13.03 -22.25 7.70
N THR A 562 13.25 -21.00 8.11
CA THR A 562 12.15 -20.04 8.29
C THR A 562 11.71 -19.48 6.94
N HIS A 563 10.48 -18.95 6.86
CA HIS A 563 10.00 -18.24 5.68
C HIS A 563 10.95 -17.12 5.27
N SER A 564 11.37 -16.26 6.20
CA SER A 564 12.32 -15.17 5.94
C SER A 564 13.69 -15.58 5.37
N GLN A 565 14.13 -16.82 5.57
CA GLN A 565 15.38 -17.32 5.00
C GLN A 565 15.27 -17.71 3.53
N LEU A 566 14.06 -18.09 3.09
CA LEU A 566 13.81 -18.59 1.74
C LEU A 566 12.96 -17.69 0.88
N ALA A 567 12.14 -16.83 1.48
CA ALA A 567 11.16 -16.00 0.79
C ALA A 567 11.86 -15.05 -0.18
N LYS A 568 11.68 -15.33 -1.46
CA LYS A 568 12.16 -14.52 -2.59
C LYS A 568 11.13 -13.48 -3.00
N ASP A 569 10.17 -13.20 -2.13
CA ASP A 569 9.06 -12.34 -2.45
C ASP A 569 9.53 -10.90 -2.62
N HIS A 570 10.29 -10.37 -1.66
CA HIS A 570 10.75 -8.99 -1.76
C HIS A 570 11.86 -8.82 -2.81
N ASP A 571 11.79 -7.75 -3.59
CA ASP A 571 12.77 -7.36 -4.62
C ASP A 571 14.19 -7.13 -4.07
N VAL A 572 14.30 -6.97 -2.77
CA VAL A 572 15.57 -6.93 -2.02
C VAL A 572 16.26 -8.29 -1.93
N HIS A 573 15.53 -9.40 -2.07
CA HIS A 573 16.11 -10.74 -2.03
C HIS A 573 17.00 -10.95 -3.27
N PRO A 574 18.26 -11.40 -3.13
CA PRO A 574 19.20 -11.49 -4.26
C PRO A 574 18.70 -12.36 -5.43
N LEU A 575 17.96 -13.42 -5.12
CA LEU A 575 17.41 -14.38 -6.09
C LEU A 575 15.96 -14.10 -6.52
N HIS A 576 15.37 -12.96 -6.15
CA HIS A 576 13.99 -12.60 -6.50
C HIS A 576 13.73 -12.73 -8.01
N THR A 577 14.60 -12.13 -8.82
CA THR A 577 14.41 -12.09 -10.28
C THR A 577 14.56 -13.48 -10.93
N LEU A 578 15.41 -14.35 -10.37
CA LEU A 578 15.57 -15.73 -10.84
C LEU A 578 14.32 -16.57 -10.55
N ALA A 579 13.79 -16.50 -9.32
CA ALA A 579 12.56 -17.20 -8.94
C ALA A 579 11.36 -16.74 -9.78
N THR A 580 11.20 -15.43 -9.98
CA THR A 580 10.16 -14.87 -10.84
C THR A 580 10.26 -15.38 -12.27
N LEU A 581 11.46 -15.44 -12.86
CA LEU A 581 11.65 -15.98 -14.21
C LEU A 581 11.28 -17.46 -14.31
N MET A 582 11.63 -18.26 -13.31
CA MET A 582 11.24 -19.67 -13.21
C MET A 582 9.72 -19.84 -13.13
N ALA A 583 9.06 -19.10 -12.25
CA ALA A 583 7.61 -19.10 -12.10
C ALA A 583 6.91 -18.69 -13.40
N ARG A 584 7.38 -17.64 -14.08
CA ARG A 584 6.84 -17.20 -15.39
C ARG A 584 6.95 -18.26 -16.49
N VAL A 585 8.03 -19.04 -16.52
CA VAL A 585 8.13 -20.18 -17.46
C VAL A 585 7.09 -21.24 -17.10
N ALA A 586 6.99 -21.60 -15.83
CA ALA A 586 6.06 -22.64 -15.37
C ALA A 586 4.60 -22.27 -15.60
N VAL A 587 4.17 -21.08 -15.14
CA VAL A 587 2.82 -20.53 -15.30
C VAL A 587 2.43 -20.44 -16.76
N ARG A 588 3.31 -19.92 -17.62
CA ARG A 588 3.06 -19.85 -19.06
C ARG A 588 2.84 -21.23 -19.68
N ASN A 589 3.67 -22.21 -19.34
CA ASN A 589 3.56 -23.56 -19.89
C ASN A 589 2.27 -24.27 -19.42
N VAL A 590 1.91 -24.11 -18.14
CA VAL A 590 0.63 -24.62 -17.61
C VAL A 590 -0.55 -23.88 -18.24
N GLY A 591 -0.45 -22.56 -18.40
CA GLY A 591 -1.43 -21.71 -19.08
C GLY A 591 -1.68 -22.11 -20.52
N PHE A 592 -0.62 -22.39 -21.30
CA PHE A 592 -0.76 -22.95 -22.65
C PHE A 592 -1.48 -24.29 -22.64
N ALA A 593 -1.14 -25.19 -21.71
CA ALA A 593 -1.80 -26.48 -21.60
C ALA A 593 -3.30 -26.32 -21.26
N MET A 594 -3.63 -25.47 -20.28
CA MET A 594 -5.01 -25.22 -19.85
C MET A 594 -5.83 -24.56 -20.96
N TYR A 595 -5.29 -23.53 -21.60
CA TYR A 595 -5.95 -22.85 -22.72
C TYR A 595 -6.26 -23.83 -23.86
N LYS A 596 -5.28 -24.67 -24.25
CA LYS A 596 -5.49 -25.70 -25.28
C LYS A 596 -6.50 -26.75 -24.85
N HIS A 597 -6.52 -27.11 -23.56
CA HIS A 597 -7.53 -28.02 -23.02
C HIS A 597 -8.94 -27.48 -23.19
N TRP A 598 -9.18 -26.22 -22.81
CA TRP A 598 -10.48 -25.56 -22.94
C TRP A 598 -10.90 -25.32 -24.40
N GLN A 599 -9.96 -25.28 -25.34
CA GLN A 599 -10.23 -25.27 -26.79
C GLN A 599 -10.55 -26.67 -27.36
N GLY A 600 -10.68 -27.69 -26.51
CA GLY A 600 -10.97 -29.08 -26.92
C GLY A 600 -9.73 -29.90 -27.31
N GLY A 601 -8.53 -29.35 -27.14
CA GLY A 601 -7.27 -30.07 -27.32
C GLY A 601 -7.00 -31.05 -26.16
N ARG A 602 -6.43 -32.22 -26.45
CA ARG A 602 -6.08 -33.24 -25.42
C ARG A 602 -4.60 -33.63 -25.40
N LEU A 603 -3.77 -32.92 -26.17
CA LEU A 603 -2.36 -33.27 -26.36
C LEU A 603 -1.50 -33.02 -25.10
N LEU A 604 -1.82 -32.00 -24.32
CA LEU A 604 -1.11 -31.65 -23.09
C LEU A 604 -2.11 -31.66 -21.94
N ASN A 605 -1.81 -32.43 -20.89
CA ASN A 605 -2.62 -32.45 -19.67
C ASN A 605 -2.07 -31.39 -18.70
N PRO A 606 -2.82 -30.33 -18.36
CA PRO A 606 -2.36 -29.25 -17.48
C PRO A 606 -1.82 -29.75 -16.14
N VAL A 607 -2.48 -30.73 -15.51
CA VAL A 607 -2.06 -31.35 -14.25
C VAL A 607 -0.69 -32.01 -14.37
N LYS A 608 -0.45 -32.74 -15.47
CA LYS A 608 0.85 -33.40 -15.70
C LYS A 608 1.98 -32.39 -15.94
N VAL A 609 1.68 -31.30 -16.66
CA VAL A 609 2.64 -30.23 -16.93
C VAL A 609 3.00 -29.54 -15.61
N ALA A 610 2.01 -29.13 -14.81
CA ALA A 610 2.25 -28.48 -13.52
C ALA A 610 3.05 -29.38 -12.56
N ARG A 611 2.65 -30.65 -12.43
CA ARG A 611 3.35 -31.62 -11.54
C ARG A 611 4.81 -31.84 -11.93
N SER A 612 5.18 -31.71 -13.20
CA SER A 612 6.58 -31.91 -13.62
C SER A 612 7.57 -30.89 -13.06
N TYR A 613 7.12 -29.71 -12.63
CA TYR A 613 7.98 -28.69 -12.01
C TYR A 613 8.39 -29.05 -10.58
N PHE A 614 7.67 -29.95 -9.90
CA PHE A 614 7.96 -30.42 -8.55
C PHE A 614 8.93 -31.61 -8.57
N THR A 615 10.04 -31.43 -9.27
CA THR A 615 11.14 -32.40 -9.42
C THR A 615 12.42 -31.74 -8.91
N HIS A 616 13.33 -32.50 -8.29
CA HIS A 616 14.61 -31.93 -7.86
C HIS A 616 15.41 -31.34 -9.04
N PRO A 617 16.07 -30.16 -8.94
CA PRO A 617 16.79 -29.55 -10.06
C PRO A 617 17.85 -30.44 -10.71
N ASN A 618 18.48 -31.33 -9.94
CA ASN A 618 19.44 -32.32 -10.46
C ASN A 618 18.79 -33.45 -11.29
N ASP A 619 17.47 -33.59 -11.24
CA ASP A 619 16.68 -34.57 -11.99
C ASP A 619 15.84 -33.92 -13.11
N SER A 620 16.02 -32.62 -13.36
CA SER A 620 15.35 -31.87 -14.44
C SER A 620 16.33 -31.00 -15.22
N ASP A 621 16.01 -30.65 -16.46
CA ASP A 621 16.84 -29.83 -17.34
C ASP A 621 16.16 -28.54 -17.83
N TRP A 622 14.85 -28.40 -17.62
CA TRP A 622 14.05 -27.29 -18.15
C TRP A 622 14.57 -25.91 -17.70
N GLN A 623 15.17 -25.82 -16.52
CA GLN A 623 15.66 -24.58 -15.93
C GLN A 623 17.11 -24.24 -16.31
N ASP A 624 17.87 -25.17 -16.89
CA ASP A 624 19.32 -25.07 -16.96
C ASP A 624 19.79 -23.89 -17.82
N GLU A 625 19.19 -23.69 -18.99
CA GLU A 625 19.50 -22.57 -19.87
C GLU A 625 19.13 -21.23 -19.21
N LEU A 626 17.96 -21.16 -18.58
CA LEU A 626 17.47 -19.97 -17.88
C LEU A 626 18.41 -19.56 -16.75
N VAL A 627 18.81 -20.52 -15.91
CA VAL A 627 19.73 -20.27 -14.79
C VAL A 627 21.11 -19.86 -15.30
N SER A 628 21.62 -20.51 -16.34
CA SER A 628 22.92 -20.20 -16.93
C SER A 628 22.98 -18.76 -17.48
N VAL A 629 21.95 -18.34 -18.23
CA VAL A 629 21.85 -16.98 -18.75
C VAL A 629 21.73 -15.97 -17.61
N TRP A 630 20.81 -16.20 -16.66
CA TRP A 630 20.62 -15.30 -15.53
C TRP A 630 21.90 -15.15 -14.69
N ALA A 631 22.59 -16.26 -14.43
CA ALA A 631 23.82 -16.28 -13.64
C ALA A 631 24.96 -15.50 -14.31
N GLY A 632 25.05 -15.55 -15.64
CA GLY A 632 26.00 -14.76 -16.42
C GLY A 632 25.76 -13.24 -16.32
N GLU A 633 24.51 -12.83 -16.12
CA GLU A 633 24.11 -11.42 -16.03
C GLU A 633 24.12 -10.86 -14.59
N HIS A 634 24.08 -11.74 -13.57
CA HIS A 634 23.90 -11.34 -12.17
C HIS A 634 24.98 -11.88 -11.20
N PRO A 635 26.29 -11.75 -11.47
CA PRO A 635 27.34 -12.28 -10.61
C PRO A 635 27.33 -11.69 -9.19
N ASP A 636 26.96 -10.41 -9.05
CA ASP A 636 26.87 -9.75 -7.74
C ASP A 636 25.74 -10.36 -6.89
N LYS A 637 24.61 -10.70 -7.50
CA LYS A 637 23.48 -11.34 -6.79
C LYS A 637 23.80 -12.76 -6.33
N ILE A 638 24.61 -13.51 -7.08
CA ILE A 638 25.09 -14.82 -6.67
C ILE A 638 26.01 -14.69 -5.46
N LYS A 639 26.90 -13.69 -5.47
CA LYS A 639 27.76 -13.39 -4.32
C LYS A 639 26.91 -13.04 -3.10
N ASP A 640 25.89 -12.20 -3.28
CA ASP A 640 24.98 -11.83 -2.20
C ASP A 640 24.23 -13.05 -1.63
N ALA A 641 23.75 -13.95 -2.51
CA ALA A 641 23.09 -15.21 -2.12
C ALA A 641 24.04 -16.23 -1.44
N SER A 642 25.34 -15.97 -1.44
CA SER A 642 26.36 -16.79 -0.77
C SER A 642 26.73 -16.25 0.62
N ASP A 643 26.23 -15.08 1.02
CA ASP A 643 26.58 -14.42 2.28
C ASP A 643 25.38 -14.37 3.24
N ALA A 644 25.46 -15.13 4.33
CA ALA A 644 24.39 -15.21 5.33
C ALA A 644 24.13 -13.87 6.04
N ALA A 645 25.14 -12.98 6.13
CA ALA A 645 25.01 -11.69 6.80
C ALA A 645 24.05 -10.74 6.05
N ILE A 646 23.91 -10.88 4.73
CA ILE A 646 22.96 -10.08 3.95
C ILE A 646 21.53 -10.39 4.37
N PHE A 647 21.22 -11.66 4.64
CA PHE A 647 19.90 -12.09 5.07
C PHE A 647 19.59 -11.68 6.51
N GLU A 648 20.59 -11.73 7.40
CA GLU A 648 20.46 -11.21 8.77
C GLU A 648 20.20 -9.70 8.79
N ALA A 649 20.85 -8.93 7.91
CA ALA A 649 20.65 -7.49 7.78
C ALA A 649 19.27 -7.13 7.22
N LEU A 650 18.78 -7.86 6.21
CA LEU A 650 17.42 -7.71 5.68
C LEU A 650 16.36 -7.95 6.76
N HIS A 651 16.61 -8.85 7.71
CA HIS A 651 15.67 -9.18 8.77
C HIS A 651 15.54 -8.07 9.83
N HIS A 652 16.62 -7.33 10.12
CA HIS A 652 16.61 -6.25 11.12
C HIS A 652 15.87 -4.98 10.68
N GLU A 653 15.78 -4.69 9.38
CA GLU A 653 15.04 -3.53 8.87
C GLU A 653 13.51 -3.71 8.89
N TYR A 654 13.00 -4.95 8.94
CA TYR A 654 11.57 -5.27 8.77
C TYR A 654 10.77 -5.42 10.08
N ALA A 655 11.34 -5.16 11.26
CA ALA A 655 10.56 -5.22 12.51
C ALA A 655 9.78 -3.90 12.72
N PRO A 656 8.45 -3.84 12.47
CA PRO A 656 7.68 -2.63 12.72
C PRO A 656 7.72 -2.30 14.23
N ARG A 657 8.22 -1.11 14.58
CA ARG A 657 8.16 -0.63 15.97
C ARG A 657 6.73 -0.17 16.26
N VAL A 658 5.99 -0.96 17.02
CA VAL A 658 4.66 -0.58 17.53
C VAL A 658 4.82 0.45 18.65
N ASP A 659 4.40 1.70 18.43
CA ASP A 659 4.39 2.74 19.46
C ASP A 659 3.25 2.54 20.47
N GLN A 660 3.55 1.84 21.57
CA GLN A 660 2.63 1.60 22.68
C GLN A 660 2.21 2.90 23.42
N SER A 661 2.94 4.01 23.26
CA SER A 661 2.69 5.26 23.98
C SER A 661 1.44 6.01 23.49
N ALA A 662 0.98 5.75 22.27
CA ALA A 662 -0.28 6.27 21.74
C ALA A 662 -1.49 5.65 22.47
N TRP A 663 -1.39 4.39 22.90
CA TRP A 663 -2.45 3.67 23.61
C TRP A 663 -2.68 4.17 25.03
N GLU A 664 -1.61 4.44 25.76
CA GLU A 664 -1.66 5.13 27.07
C GLU A 664 -2.29 6.52 26.97
N ARG A 665 -2.10 7.21 25.84
CA ARG A 665 -2.73 8.51 25.54
C ARG A 665 -4.22 8.39 25.21
N LEU A 666 -4.63 7.28 24.59
CA LEU A 666 -6.03 6.98 24.26
C LEU A 666 -6.83 6.49 25.46
N LYS A 667 -6.27 5.61 26.32
CA LYS A 667 -6.92 5.24 27.59
C LYS A 667 -7.31 6.46 28.42
N LYS A 668 -6.42 7.47 28.47
CA LYS A 668 -6.65 8.75 29.18
C LYS A 668 -7.68 9.67 28.54
N LEU A 669 -8.10 9.43 27.29
CA LEU A 669 -9.20 10.17 26.67
C LEU A 669 -10.58 9.66 27.12
N PHE A 670 -10.63 8.51 27.78
CA PHE A 670 -11.86 7.82 28.15
C PHE A 670 -12.00 7.53 29.66
N ASP A 671 -11.13 8.09 30.49
CA ASP A 671 -11.30 8.23 31.95
C ASP A 671 -11.88 9.61 32.32
#